data_AF-A0A0P7K689-F1
#
_entry.id   AF-A0A0P7K689-F1
#
_cell.length_a   1.000
_cell.length_b   1.000
_cell.length_c   1.000
_cell.angle_alpha   90.00
_cell.angle_beta   90.00
_cell.angle_gamma   90.00
#
_symmetry.space_group_name_H-M   'P 1'
#
loop_
_entity.id
_entity.type
_entity.pdbx_description
1 polymer ?
#
loop_
_entity_poly.entity_id
_entity_poly.type
_entity_poly.pdbx_seq_one_letter_code
_entity_poly.pdbx_strand_id
1 'polypeptide(L)'
;MISANFDWKHTNTKLSNDATTIGKSLSISPRIVESLIEKGYDSEDKINGFLNPQLSDLRDPFLLHDMEKACKRIFSAIENDEKITVYGDYDADGITSTSVMYETLENLGANVEYFVPNRFTDGYGPNPEVYKRLINDGTKLMVTVDNGVSGKESVDVANEMGCDVIITDHHQMPDELPDAYAIVHARYPGHEYPFGEFSGVGIAFKVATALLGELPEEFLDLAAIGTVADLVSLTDENRVIVKYGLQMIANTERPGLYSLAKLAGIKEVVNEQSIGFGLAPRLNALGRMGSASSGVELLTTFDDIKAEELAKDTEDQNKKRRKFVEDISTEAIIQAQTQPESAVLVVYGQNWHEGVVGIVASRLVEQFHKPSIVMNLDTNTRILKGSGRSVEGFNLFDAINGMRDQMVSFGGHEMAVGLSIKEDDVTALTEHLDKYAKEHELSDQVKAPLNIFADLSCSDVNEDLFNQVQLLAPFGTDNEFPVFEFTPQNVTNVQTMGKDNSHLKFQMVDHGSKVNVLAFKNGALADDLLANSDAMKVAGHLEKNTWKGRTTIQIMLDDMYSSGVEIVDKRTQVVAKEMFEPAAAYLFFNEKLYNKLRPFVGSDSTVGLYPDLSSFDKFDNIIIVDCPSDISHLQDALSEISFNSVTFYLFKNHYIFKKGMPNRAQYAKLFKFIKTHNNIQIHDKVDEISRYLGIDRDIFIFMVDVFNELNFVYINDGIMNYNPDLVNSDLSNSHAYQNREKQIEAEKQLLTISKEKFKQAIRICLG
;
A
#
# COMPACT_ATOMS: atom_id res chain seq x y z
N MET A 1 -10.21 -1.18 13.79
CA MET A 1 -10.55 -0.05 12.89
C MET A 1 -9.71 -0.19 11.62
N ILE A 2 -10.13 0.33 10.45
CA ILE A 2 -9.20 0.42 9.31
C ILE A 2 -8.36 1.67 9.51
N SER A 3 -7.05 1.50 9.67
CA SER A 3 -6.09 2.60 9.83
C SER A 3 -5.52 2.99 8.46
N ALA A 4 -5.28 4.29 8.26
CA ALA A 4 -4.58 4.78 7.08
C ALA A 4 -3.15 4.24 7.06
N ASN A 5 -2.62 3.90 5.88
CA ASN A 5 -1.21 3.54 5.73
C ASN A 5 -0.34 4.79 5.48
N PHE A 6 -0.93 5.84 4.93
CA PHE A 6 -0.24 7.09 4.59
C PHE A 6 -0.69 8.26 5.47
N ASP A 7 0.11 9.33 5.49
CA ASP A 7 -0.26 10.64 6.03
C ASP A 7 -0.86 11.49 4.90
N TRP A 8 -2.19 11.66 4.90
CA TRP A 8 -2.89 12.34 3.81
C TRP A 8 -2.64 13.84 3.86
N LYS A 9 -1.96 14.37 2.83
CA LYS A 9 -1.64 15.79 2.68
C LYS A 9 -2.53 16.41 1.61
N HIS A 10 -3.38 17.34 2.00
CA HIS A 10 -4.22 18.06 1.04
C HIS A 10 -3.43 19.19 0.40
N THR A 11 -3.35 19.22 -0.93
CA THR A 11 -2.86 20.39 -1.66
C THR A 11 -3.82 21.56 -1.51
N ASN A 12 -3.33 22.78 -1.75
CA ASN A 12 -4.00 24.00 -1.31
C ASN A 12 -5.41 24.10 -1.95
N THR A 13 -6.46 24.12 -1.12
CA THR A 13 -7.84 23.99 -1.61
C THR A 13 -8.36 25.23 -2.34
N LYS A 14 -7.59 26.32 -2.42
CA LYS A 14 -8.02 27.59 -3.00
C LYS A 14 -7.43 27.82 -4.39
N LEU A 15 -8.29 27.83 -5.41
CA LEU A 15 -7.92 28.20 -6.78
C LEU A 15 -7.44 29.66 -6.84
N SER A 16 -6.31 29.87 -7.52
CA SER A 16 -5.83 31.19 -7.90
C SER A 16 -6.67 31.80 -9.04
N ASN A 17 -6.59 33.13 -9.17
CA ASN A 17 -7.19 33.83 -10.31
C ASN A 17 -6.53 33.42 -11.63
N ASP A 18 -5.22 33.15 -11.58
CA ASP A 18 -4.44 32.73 -12.74
C ASP A 18 -4.89 31.34 -13.21
N ALA A 19 -5.06 30.38 -12.29
CA ALA A 19 -5.58 29.06 -12.63
C ALA A 19 -6.99 29.10 -13.24
N THR A 20 -7.86 29.98 -12.72
CA THR A 20 -9.20 30.18 -13.28
C THR A 20 -9.15 30.79 -14.69
N THR A 21 -8.21 31.70 -14.94
CA THR A 21 -8.07 32.40 -16.23
C THR A 21 -7.46 31.48 -17.29
N ILE A 22 -6.34 30.85 -16.96
CA ILE A 22 -5.63 29.93 -17.85
C ILE A 22 -6.50 28.68 -18.12
N GLY A 23 -7.18 28.15 -17.10
CA GLY A 23 -8.09 27.01 -17.28
C GLY A 23 -9.20 27.29 -18.29
N LYS A 24 -9.75 28.52 -18.28
CA LYS A 24 -10.72 28.94 -19.31
C LYS A 24 -10.09 29.08 -20.69
N SER A 25 -8.87 29.62 -20.79
CA SER A 25 -8.15 29.79 -22.07
C SER A 25 -7.89 28.43 -22.73
N LEU A 26 -7.33 27.49 -21.95
CA LEU A 26 -6.93 26.17 -22.43
C LEU A 26 -8.07 25.14 -22.41
N SER A 27 -9.28 25.52 -21.96
CA SER A 27 -10.43 24.61 -21.80
C SER A 27 -10.12 23.39 -20.92
N ILE A 28 -9.39 23.62 -19.83
CA ILE A 28 -9.01 22.60 -18.84
C ILE A 28 -9.49 23.02 -17.45
N SER A 29 -9.68 22.03 -16.56
CA SER A 29 -10.09 22.29 -15.19
C SER A 29 -9.13 23.25 -14.48
N PRO A 30 -9.61 24.34 -13.84
CA PRO A 30 -8.77 25.23 -13.04
C PRO A 30 -8.00 24.50 -11.93
N ARG A 31 -8.50 23.36 -11.44
CA ARG A 31 -7.80 22.53 -10.45
C ARG A 31 -6.54 21.90 -11.02
N ILE A 32 -6.61 21.41 -12.26
CA ILE A 32 -5.46 20.87 -12.97
C ILE A 32 -4.42 21.97 -13.18
N VAL A 33 -4.86 23.17 -13.55
CA VAL A 33 -3.98 24.32 -13.70
C VAL A 33 -3.30 24.69 -12.39
N GLU A 34 -4.05 24.79 -11.28
CA GLU A 34 -3.48 25.11 -9.97
C GLU A 34 -2.39 24.11 -9.59
N SER A 35 -2.63 22.82 -9.78
CA SER A 35 -1.63 21.78 -9.50
C SER A 35 -0.37 21.92 -10.35
N LEU A 36 -0.50 22.30 -11.63
CA LEU A 36 0.66 22.58 -12.48
C LEU A 36 1.42 23.83 -12.04
N ILE A 37 0.73 24.88 -11.60
CA ILE A 37 1.35 26.08 -11.03
C ILE A 37 2.13 25.73 -9.77
N GLU A 38 1.58 24.90 -8.88
CA GLU A 38 2.26 24.41 -7.67
C GLU A 38 3.53 23.61 -8.00
N LYS A 39 3.55 22.92 -9.15
CA LYS A 39 4.72 22.22 -9.70
C LYS A 39 5.70 23.13 -10.48
N GLY A 40 5.47 24.45 -10.53
CA GLY A 40 6.36 25.43 -11.17
C GLY A 40 6.00 25.81 -12.61
N TYR A 41 4.91 25.28 -13.17
CA TYR A 41 4.36 25.70 -14.46
C TYR A 41 3.45 26.92 -14.28
N ASP A 42 4.08 28.05 -13.94
CA ASP A 42 3.45 29.31 -13.51
C ASP A 42 2.92 30.23 -14.65
N SER A 43 2.84 29.73 -15.88
CA SER A 43 2.35 30.50 -17.04
C SER A 43 1.62 29.63 -18.05
N GLU A 44 0.74 30.25 -18.85
CA GLU A 44 -0.02 29.55 -19.90
C GLU A 44 0.90 28.82 -20.89
N ASP A 45 2.02 29.43 -21.29
CA ASP A 45 3.00 28.82 -22.19
C ASP A 45 3.67 27.58 -21.57
N LYS A 46 4.10 27.66 -20.29
CA LYS A 46 4.69 26.52 -19.57
C LYS A 46 3.69 25.38 -19.41
N ILE A 47 2.45 25.69 -19.05
CA ILE A 47 1.37 24.71 -18.90
C ILE A 47 1.07 24.06 -20.26
N ASN A 48 0.94 24.86 -21.31
CA ASN A 48 0.70 24.33 -22.64
C ASN A 48 1.86 23.44 -23.13
N GLY A 49 3.11 23.81 -22.87
CA GLY A 49 4.28 22.99 -23.16
C GLY A 49 4.26 21.66 -22.38
N PHE A 50 3.87 21.67 -21.11
CA PHE A 50 3.71 20.45 -20.32
C PHE A 50 2.59 19.53 -20.86
N LEU A 51 1.44 20.10 -21.23
CA LEU A 51 0.30 19.31 -21.72
C LEU A 51 0.53 18.80 -23.16
N ASN A 52 1.21 19.61 -23.98
CA ASN A 52 1.42 19.38 -25.40
C ASN A 52 2.91 19.38 -25.78
N PRO A 53 3.76 18.52 -25.17
CA PRO A 53 5.18 18.45 -25.51
C PRO A 53 5.35 18.06 -26.98
N GLN A 54 6.37 18.64 -27.60
CA GLN A 54 6.76 18.43 -28.99
C GLN A 54 8.15 17.81 -29.07
N LEU A 55 8.46 17.06 -30.13
CA LEU A 55 9.82 16.56 -30.38
C LEU A 55 10.87 17.69 -30.45
N SER A 56 10.46 18.89 -30.89
CA SER A 56 11.32 20.07 -30.92
C SER A 56 11.70 20.62 -29.54
N ASP A 57 11.05 20.13 -28.47
CA ASP A 57 11.38 20.51 -27.09
C ASP A 57 12.62 19.77 -26.59
N LEU A 58 13.06 18.71 -27.29
CA LEU A 58 14.32 18.03 -27.03
C LEU A 58 15.50 18.96 -27.34
N ARG A 59 16.38 19.15 -26.37
CA ARG A 59 17.51 20.07 -26.48
C ARG A 59 18.67 19.46 -27.25
N ASP A 60 19.50 20.33 -27.82
CA ASP A 60 20.69 19.97 -28.57
C ASP A 60 21.60 19.02 -27.76
N PRO A 61 21.89 17.80 -28.26
CA PRO A 61 22.74 16.85 -27.54
C PRO A 61 24.17 17.36 -27.33
N PHE A 62 24.68 18.28 -28.17
CA PHE A 62 26.02 18.84 -28.03
C PHE A 62 26.20 19.76 -26.81
N LEU A 63 25.11 20.07 -26.09
CA LEU A 63 25.18 20.73 -24.79
C LEU A 63 25.64 19.79 -23.66
N LEU A 64 25.54 18.46 -23.86
CA LEU A 64 26.02 17.48 -22.87
C LEU A 64 27.55 17.52 -22.78
N HIS A 65 28.08 17.30 -21.58
CA HIS A 65 29.53 17.27 -21.36
C HIS A 65 30.19 16.24 -22.28
N ASP A 66 31.35 16.60 -22.86
CA ASP A 66 32.16 15.78 -23.74
C ASP A 66 31.45 15.14 -24.98
N MET A 67 30.21 15.53 -25.31
CA MET A 67 29.48 14.95 -26.45
C MET A 67 30.26 15.08 -27.76
N GLU A 68 30.78 16.27 -28.07
CA GLU A 68 31.58 16.50 -29.28
C GLU A 68 32.86 15.65 -29.31
N LYS A 69 33.50 15.47 -28.14
CA LYS A 69 34.72 14.67 -27.97
C LYS A 69 34.43 13.19 -28.17
N ALA A 70 33.33 12.69 -27.60
CA ALA A 70 32.85 11.32 -27.78
C ALA A 70 32.53 11.03 -29.26
N CYS A 71 31.73 11.87 -29.92
CA CYS A 71 31.39 11.69 -31.34
C CYS A 71 32.62 11.65 -32.23
N LYS A 72 33.58 12.59 -32.05
CA LYS A 72 34.83 12.59 -32.83
C LYS A 72 35.61 11.30 -32.69
N ARG A 73 35.67 10.73 -31.48
CA ARG A 73 36.40 9.49 -31.23
C ARG A 73 35.71 8.26 -31.80
N ILE A 74 34.38 8.21 -31.71
CA ILE A 74 33.56 7.16 -32.34
C ILE A 74 33.72 7.20 -33.86
N PHE A 75 33.61 8.37 -34.51
CA PHE A 75 33.86 8.48 -35.94
C PHE A 75 35.28 8.06 -36.32
N SER A 76 36.30 8.46 -35.55
CA SER A 76 37.66 8.01 -35.79
C SER A 76 37.82 6.48 -35.66
N ALA A 77 37.10 5.82 -34.73
CA ALA A 77 37.11 4.37 -34.65
C ALA A 77 36.52 3.74 -35.91
N ILE A 78 35.38 4.26 -36.38
CA ILE A 78 34.69 3.79 -37.58
C ILE A 78 35.58 3.96 -38.81
N GLU A 79 36.18 5.14 -39.01
CA GLU A 79 37.08 5.43 -40.14
C GLU A 79 38.30 4.51 -40.17
N ASN A 80 38.78 4.09 -39.00
CA ASN A 80 39.94 3.21 -38.84
C ASN A 80 39.59 1.71 -38.78
N ASP A 81 38.31 1.33 -38.94
CA ASP A 81 37.81 -0.04 -38.75
C ASP A 81 38.22 -0.66 -37.39
N GLU A 82 38.29 0.20 -36.37
CA GLU A 82 38.56 -0.21 -35.00
C GLU A 82 37.37 -0.97 -34.43
N LYS A 83 37.65 -2.07 -33.72
CA LYS A 83 36.61 -2.82 -33.00
C LYS A 83 36.10 -2.01 -31.83
N ILE A 84 34.80 -1.70 -31.84
CA ILE A 84 34.08 -1.00 -30.78
C ILE A 84 33.28 -2.01 -29.97
N THR A 85 33.34 -1.91 -28.64
CA THR A 85 32.49 -2.72 -27.76
C THR A 85 31.57 -1.82 -26.94
N VAL A 86 30.26 -1.99 -27.11
CA VAL A 86 29.24 -1.36 -26.26
C VAL A 86 29.15 -2.16 -24.96
N TYR A 87 29.46 -1.53 -23.83
CA TYR A 87 29.42 -2.16 -22.51
C TYR A 87 28.17 -1.71 -21.74
N GLY A 88 27.14 -2.54 -21.71
CA GLY A 88 25.85 -2.23 -21.10
C GLY A 88 25.68 -2.64 -19.66
N ASP A 89 24.46 -2.47 -19.14
CA ASP A 89 23.99 -3.06 -17.89
C ASP A 89 22.84 -4.07 -18.11
N TYR A 90 22.54 -4.89 -17.10
CA TYR A 90 21.69 -6.07 -17.20
C TYR A 90 20.20 -5.84 -16.93
N ASP A 91 19.80 -4.63 -16.59
CA ASP A 91 18.40 -4.28 -16.37
C ASP A 91 17.76 -3.70 -17.64
N ALA A 92 16.50 -3.30 -17.57
CA ALA A 92 15.77 -2.84 -18.74
C ALA A 92 16.34 -1.54 -19.32
N ASP A 93 16.90 -0.64 -18.50
CA ASP A 93 17.54 0.58 -18.98
C ASP A 93 18.86 0.25 -19.66
N GLY A 94 19.70 -0.57 -19.03
CA GLY A 94 20.94 -1.04 -19.63
C GLY A 94 20.76 -1.85 -20.93
N ILE A 95 19.77 -2.75 -20.97
CA ILE A 95 19.43 -3.52 -22.17
C ILE A 95 18.99 -2.59 -23.31
N THR A 96 18.08 -1.64 -23.04
CA THR A 96 17.58 -0.72 -24.07
C THR A 96 18.65 0.27 -24.52
N SER A 97 19.48 0.78 -23.59
CA SER A 97 20.65 1.61 -23.89
C SER A 97 21.64 0.90 -24.80
N THR A 98 21.90 -0.37 -24.52
CA THR A 98 22.79 -1.20 -25.34
C THR A 98 22.22 -1.40 -26.74
N SER A 99 20.92 -1.69 -26.87
CA SER A 99 20.26 -1.83 -28.16
C SER A 99 20.32 -0.53 -28.99
N VAL A 100 20.02 0.62 -28.38
CA VAL A 100 20.08 1.92 -29.06
C VAL A 100 21.50 2.23 -29.56
N MET A 101 22.51 2.08 -28.70
CA MET A 101 23.90 2.35 -29.08
C MET A 101 24.42 1.36 -30.13
N TYR A 102 24.10 0.07 -29.97
CA TYR A 102 24.51 -0.98 -30.91
C TYR A 102 23.92 -0.77 -32.31
N GLU A 103 22.60 -0.57 -32.43
CA GLU A 103 21.95 -0.31 -33.72
C GLU A 103 22.46 0.99 -34.35
N THR A 104 22.70 2.04 -33.54
CA THR A 104 23.27 3.31 -34.04
C THR A 104 24.63 3.08 -34.68
N LEU A 105 25.53 2.38 -33.98
CA LEU A 105 26.89 2.12 -34.47
C LEU A 105 26.89 1.18 -35.68
N GLU A 106 26.01 0.17 -35.69
CA GLU A 106 25.82 -0.73 -36.83
C GLU A 106 25.33 0.04 -38.07
N ASN A 107 24.35 0.93 -37.91
CA ASN A 107 23.82 1.79 -38.98
C ASN A 107 24.88 2.75 -39.55
N LEU A 108 25.85 3.18 -38.74
CA LEU A 108 27.00 3.99 -39.16
C LEU A 108 28.13 3.16 -39.80
N GLY A 109 27.99 1.83 -39.85
CA GLY A 109 28.97 0.92 -40.45
C GLY A 109 30.14 0.56 -39.54
N ALA A 110 30.00 0.69 -38.22
CA ALA A 110 31.04 0.34 -37.26
C ALA A 110 31.28 -1.18 -37.19
N ASN A 111 32.53 -1.58 -36.93
CA ASN A 111 32.85 -2.91 -36.44
C ASN A 111 32.51 -3.00 -34.93
N VAL A 112 31.24 -3.26 -34.62
CA VAL A 112 30.71 -3.17 -33.25
C VAL A 112 30.25 -4.53 -32.72
N GLU A 113 30.56 -4.79 -31.46
CA GLU A 113 29.92 -5.82 -30.64
C GLU A 113 29.35 -5.21 -29.35
N TYR A 114 28.53 -5.96 -28.63
CA TYR A 114 28.06 -5.56 -27.32
C TYR A 114 28.39 -6.61 -26.26
N PHE A 115 28.56 -6.13 -25.04
CA PHE A 115 28.74 -6.95 -23.86
C PHE A 115 27.78 -6.46 -22.77
N VAL A 116 27.01 -7.39 -22.20
CA VAL A 116 26.15 -7.12 -21.04
C VAL A 116 26.63 -8.01 -19.89
N PRO A 117 27.04 -7.44 -18.73
CA PRO A 117 27.60 -8.18 -17.63
C PRO A 117 26.58 -9.16 -17.03
N ASN A 118 27.07 -10.30 -16.55
CA ASN A 118 26.26 -11.23 -15.78
C ASN A 118 26.43 -10.94 -14.28
N ARG A 119 25.33 -10.56 -13.62
CA ARG A 119 25.30 -10.22 -12.18
C ARG A 119 25.92 -11.28 -11.26
N PHE A 120 25.86 -12.56 -11.64
CA PHE A 120 26.34 -13.67 -10.81
C PHE A 120 27.84 -13.94 -10.98
N THR A 121 28.39 -13.72 -12.18
CA THR A 121 29.79 -14.06 -12.50
C THR A 121 30.70 -12.83 -12.61
N ASP A 122 30.17 -11.74 -13.16
CA ASP A 122 30.93 -10.52 -13.43
C ASP A 122 30.66 -9.42 -12.40
N GLY A 123 29.56 -9.50 -11.65
CA GLY A 123 29.14 -8.49 -10.69
C GLY A 123 28.31 -7.37 -11.33
N TYR A 124 28.30 -6.19 -10.72
CA TYR A 124 27.60 -5.00 -11.21
C TYR A 124 28.61 -3.95 -11.66
N GLY A 125 28.28 -3.25 -12.76
CA GLY A 125 29.09 -2.15 -13.30
C GLY A 125 30.40 -2.59 -13.94
N PRO A 126 31.31 -1.63 -14.19
CA PRO A 126 32.59 -1.87 -14.84
C PRO A 126 33.46 -2.87 -14.08
N ASN A 127 33.92 -3.92 -14.76
CA ASN A 127 34.78 -4.96 -14.18
C ASN A 127 36.16 -4.99 -14.87
N PRO A 128 37.27 -4.80 -14.13
CA PRO A 128 38.61 -4.74 -14.72
C PRO A 128 39.03 -6.00 -15.47
N GLU A 129 38.65 -7.19 -14.98
CA GLU A 129 38.97 -8.46 -15.62
C GLU A 129 38.17 -8.67 -16.91
N VAL A 130 36.93 -8.19 -16.95
CA VAL A 130 36.12 -8.19 -18.16
C VAL A 130 36.71 -7.22 -19.19
N TYR A 131 37.13 -6.03 -18.77
CA TYR A 131 37.77 -5.05 -19.66
C TYR A 131 39.04 -5.64 -20.29
N LYS A 132 39.92 -6.25 -19.49
CA LYS A 132 41.10 -6.96 -19.98
C LYS A 132 40.73 -8.01 -21.04
N ARG A 133 39.71 -8.81 -20.78
CA ARG A 133 39.24 -9.84 -21.72
C ARG A 133 38.81 -9.22 -23.05
N LEU A 134 37.92 -8.23 -23.02
CA LEU A 134 37.38 -7.58 -24.22
C LEU A 134 38.49 -6.87 -25.04
N ILE A 135 39.46 -6.25 -24.37
CA ILE A 135 40.59 -5.57 -25.03
C ILE A 135 41.55 -6.59 -25.65
N ASN A 136 41.83 -7.70 -24.96
CA ASN A 136 42.60 -8.81 -25.52
C ASN A 136 41.91 -9.46 -26.72
N ASP A 137 40.57 -9.45 -26.75
CA ASP A 137 39.73 -9.88 -27.87
C ASP A 137 39.62 -8.82 -28.98
N GLY A 138 40.44 -7.78 -28.92
CA GLY A 138 40.67 -6.82 -30.01
C GLY A 138 39.95 -5.48 -29.88
N THR A 139 39.17 -5.26 -28.82
CA THR A 139 38.49 -3.96 -28.58
C THR A 139 39.50 -2.82 -28.52
N LYS A 140 39.25 -1.75 -29.28
CA LYS A 140 40.07 -0.51 -29.29
C LYS A 140 39.36 0.70 -28.72
N LEU A 141 38.02 0.67 -28.75
CA LEU A 141 37.17 1.67 -28.15
C LEU A 141 36.06 0.95 -27.37
N MET A 142 35.94 1.27 -26.09
CA MET A 142 34.80 0.85 -25.28
C MET A 142 33.83 2.01 -25.11
N VAL A 143 32.55 1.76 -25.35
CA VAL A 143 31.48 2.75 -25.11
C VAL A 143 30.56 2.18 -24.05
N THR A 144 30.66 2.67 -22.82
CA THR A 144 29.76 2.21 -21.75
C THR A 144 28.41 2.91 -21.87
N VAL A 145 27.34 2.19 -21.59
CA VAL A 145 25.97 2.71 -21.58
C VAL A 145 25.31 2.30 -20.27
N ASP A 146 24.68 3.26 -19.60
CA ASP A 146 24.00 3.05 -18.30
C ASP A 146 24.94 2.54 -17.18
N ASN A 147 26.24 2.79 -17.32
CA ASN A 147 27.25 2.54 -16.32
C ASN A 147 28.55 3.25 -16.71
N GLY A 148 29.53 3.25 -15.81
CA GLY A 148 30.89 3.69 -16.10
C GLY A 148 31.43 4.73 -15.12
N VAL A 149 30.61 5.63 -14.58
CA VAL A 149 31.12 6.76 -13.77
C VAL A 149 31.79 6.33 -12.46
N SER A 150 31.49 5.13 -11.96
CA SER A 150 32.13 4.52 -10.78
C SER A 150 33.31 3.59 -11.13
N GLY A 151 33.63 3.43 -12.42
CA GLY A 151 34.55 2.42 -12.95
C GLY A 151 36.01 2.81 -13.01
N LYS A 152 36.53 3.63 -12.08
CA LYS A 152 37.90 4.17 -12.14
C LYS A 152 38.95 3.08 -12.40
N GLU A 153 38.97 2.01 -11.62
CA GLU A 153 39.94 0.91 -11.77
C GLU A 153 39.84 0.23 -13.14
N SER A 154 38.62 0.04 -13.66
CA SER A 154 38.39 -0.56 -14.98
C SER A 154 38.89 0.34 -16.10
N VAL A 155 38.67 1.66 -15.99
CA VAL A 155 39.16 2.65 -16.96
C VAL A 155 40.69 2.77 -16.92
N ASP A 156 41.30 2.76 -15.73
CA ASP A 156 42.76 2.76 -15.58
C ASP A 156 43.37 1.54 -16.30
N VAL A 157 42.78 0.36 -16.14
CA VAL A 157 43.18 -0.86 -16.87
C VAL A 157 43.04 -0.71 -18.38
N ALA A 158 41.96 -0.10 -18.87
CA ALA A 158 41.79 0.14 -20.31
C ALA A 158 42.86 1.08 -20.86
N ASN A 159 43.14 2.18 -20.13
CA ASN A 159 44.17 3.14 -20.47
C ASN A 159 45.56 2.50 -20.51
N GLU A 160 45.92 1.66 -19.52
CA GLU A 160 47.17 0.89 -19.50
C GLU A 160 47.32 -0.05 -20.70
N MET A 161 46.21 -0.58 -21.20
CA MET A 161 46.17 -1.48 -22.35
C MET A 161 45.98 -0.75 -23.69
N GLY A 162 45.91 0.58 -23.69
CA GLY A 162 45.73 1.40 -24.90
C GLY A 162 44.37 1.23 -25.57
N CYS A 163 43.31 1.03 -24.79
CA CYS A 163 41.92 1.08 -25.23
C CYS A 163 41.28 2.35 -24.66
N ASP A 164 40.69 3.17 -25.53
CA ASP A 164 39.94 4.34 -25.06
C ASP A 164 38.59 3.90 -24.49
N VAL A 165 38.11 4.63 -23.49
CA VAL A 165 36.78 4.42 -22.90
C VAL A 165 35.97 5.72 -23.01
N ILE A 166 34.78 5.62 -23.59
CA ILE A 166 33.74 6.66 -23.57
C ILE A 166 32.67 6.20 -22.60
N ILE A 167 32.38 7.02 -21.60
CA ILE A 167 31.33 6.75 -20.62
C ILE A 167 30.06 7.49 -21.02
N THR A 168 28.95 6.78 -21.13
CA THR A 168 27.61 7.37 -21.28
C THR A 168 26.72 6.85 -20.16
N ASP A 169 26.41 7.71 -19.20
CA ASP A 169 25.86 7.31 -17.91
C ASP A 169 24.98 8.44 -17.33
N HIS A 170 24.18 8.09 -16.34
CA HIS A 170 23.27 8.99 -15.64
C HIS A 170 23.34 8.86 -14.10
N HIS A 171 24.04 7.82 -13.59
CA HIS A 171 24.16 7.55 -12.17
C HIS A 171 24.84 8.67 -11.39
N GLN A 172 24.62 8.69 -10.08
CA GLN A 172 25.32 9.60 -9.19
C GLN A 172 26.85 9.41 -9.30
N MET A 173 27.54 10.51 -9.59
CA MET A 173 29.00 10.50 -9.74
C MET A 173 29.71 10.45 -8.38
N PRO A 174 30.78 9.63 -8.25
CA PRO A 174 31.66 9.65 -7.08
C PRO A 174 32.53 10.92 -7.06
N ASP A 175 33.15 11.20 -5.91
CA ASP A 175 34.07 12.33 -5.74
C ASP A 175 35.28 12.26 -6.69
N GLU A 176 35.76 11.04 -6.96
CA GLU A 176 36.86 10.79 -7.88
C GLU A 176 36.35 10.11 -9.16
N LEU A 177 36.39 10.83 -10.27
CA LEU A 177 35.95 10.34 -11.57
C LEU A 177 37.04 9.52 -12.29
N PRO A 178 36.66 8.56 -13.15
CA PRO A 178 37.58 7.86 -14.05
C PRO A 178 38.25 8.81 -15.04
N ASP A 179 39.51 8.54 -15.38
CA ASP A 179 40.23 9.25 -16.46
C ASP A 179 39.86 8.66 -17.83
N ALA A 180 38.57 8.73 -18.17
CA ALA A 180 38.04 8.22 -19.42
C ALA A 180 38.34 9.18 -20.59
N TYR A 181 38.38 8.64 -21.82
CA TYR A 181 38.54 9.47 -23.02
C TYR A 181 37.43 10.52 -23.12
N ALA A 182 36.18 10.17 -22.78
CA ALA A 182 35.07 11.12 -22.70
C ALA A 182 34.04 10.66 -21.66
N ILE A 183 33.37 11.61 -21.00
CA ILE A 183 32.27 11.33 -20.07
C ILE A 183 31.03 12.12 -20.50
N VAL A 184 30.07 11.46 -21.14
CA VAL A 184 28.79 12.05 -21.53
C VAL A 184 27.80 11.87 -20.38
N HIS A 185 27.54 12.96 -19.66
CA HIS A 185 26.68 12.97 -18.49
C HIS A 185 25.97 14.33 -18.33
N ALA A 186 24.66 14.31 -18.04
CA ALA A 186 23.86 15.54 -17.93
C ALA A 186 24.13 16.36 -16.66
N ARG A 187 24.63 15.71 -15.60
CA ARG A 187 24.98 16.33 -14.31
C ARG A 187 26.49 16.50 -14.06
N TYR A 188 27.32 16.46 -15.11
CA TYR A 188 28.78 16.53 -14.94
C TYR A 188 29.21 17.79 -14.13
N PRO A 189 30.07 17.69 -13.10
CA PRO A 189 30.43 18.82 -12.25
C PRO A 189 30.98 20.01 -13.05
N GLY A 190 30.39 21.20 -12.87
CA GLY A 190 30.81 22.42 -13.56
C GLY A 190 30.25 22.59 -14.98
N HIS A 191 29.41 21.66 -15.46
CA HIS A 191 28.65 21.78 -16.70
C HIS A 191 27.14 21.71 -16.39
N GLU A 192 26.36 22.64 -16.95
CA GLU A 192 24.92 22.70 -16.72
C GLU A 192 24.18 22.35 -18.02
N TYR A 193 23.82 21.07 -18.17
CA TYR A 193 22.76 20.71 -19.10
C TYR A 193 21.40 21.02 -18.43
N PRO A 194 20.43 21.66 -19.14
CA PRO A 194 19.21 22.17 -18.51
C PRO A 194 18.34 21.11 -17.82
N PHE A 195 18.39 19.86 -18.27
CA PHE A 195 17.64 18.73 -17.71
C PHE A 195 18.56 17.53 -17.45
N GLY A 196 18.72 17.09 -16.20
CA GLY A 196 19.68 16.03 -15.89
C GLY A 196 19.11 14.83 -15.14
N GLU A 197 17.79 14.62 -15.24
CA GLU A 197 17.12 13.43 -14.69
C GLU A 197 16.94 12.35 -15.78
N PHE A 198 17.83 12.27 -16.77
CA PHE A 198 17.76 11.23 -17.78
C PHE A 198 18.00 9.83 -17.17
N SER A 199 17.44 8.81 -17.81
CA SER A 199 17.90 7.44 -17.65
C SER A 199 19.13 7.19 -18.55
N GLY A 200 19.82 6.07 -18.37
CA GLY A 200 20.90 5.62 -19.24
C GLY A 200 20.50 5.59 -20.72
N VAL A 201 19.30 5.08 -21.05
CA VAL A 201 18.84 5.03 -22.44
C VAL A 201 18.53 6.42 -22.98
N GLY A 202 18.12 7.35 -22.12
CA GLY A 202 17.94 8.76 -22.47
C GLY A 202 19.25 9.40 -22.92
N ILE A 203 20.36 9.13 -22.20
CA ILE A 203 21.69 9.58 -22.60
C ILE A 203 22.14 8.88 -23.88
N ALA A 204 21.97 7.56 -24.00
CA ALA A 204 22.30 6.81 -25.22
C ALA A 204 21.54 7.34 -26.45
N PHE A 205 20.26 7.68 -26.30
CA PHE A 205 19.42 8.31 -27.33
C PHE A 205 19.95 9.68 -27.75
N LYS A 206 20.43 10.50 -26.80
CA LYS A 206 21.09 11.78 -27.11
C LYS A 206 22.40 11.59 -27.86
N VAL A 207 23.20 10.59 -27.49
CA VAL A 207 24.44 10.25 -28.23
C VAL A 207 24.09 9.78 -29.64
N ALA A 208 23.07 8.93 -29.81
CA ALA A 208 22.60 8.49 -31.11
C ALA A 208 22.15 9.68 -31.98
N THR A 209 21.40 10.62 -31.41
CA THR A 209 20.99 11.86 -32.07
C THR A 209 22.21 12.67 -32.56
N ALA A 210 23.25 12.81 -31.73
CA ALA A 210 24.46 13.54 -32.10
C ALA A 210 25.27 12.83 -33.20
N LEU A 211 25.36 11.50 -33.16
CA LEU A 211 26.08 10.70 -34.14
C LEU A 211 25.35 10.66 -35.50
N LEU A 212 24.04 10.54 -35.51
CA LEU A 212 23.24 10.48 -36.74
C LEU A 212 23.02 11.87 -37.35
N GLY A 213 23.10 12.93 -36.53
CA GLY A 213 22.87 14.31 -36.96
C GLY A 213 21.40 14.69 -37.13
N GLU A 214 20.49 13.77 -36.81
CA GLU A 214 19.04 13.95 -36.76
C GLU A 214 18.44 13.14 -35.60
N LEU A 215 17.18 13.40 -35.27
CA LEU A 215 16.48 12.71 -34.19
C LEU A 215 16.05 11.30 -34.67
N PRO A 216 16.54 10.20 -34.07
CA PRO A 216 16.16 8.85 -34.47
C PRO A 216 14.84 8.43 -33.81
N GLU A 217 13.71 8.88 -34.37
CA GLU A 217 12.38 8.62 -33.81
C GLU A 217 12.08 7.12 -33.60
N GLU A 218 12.70 6.23 -34.38
CA GLU A 218 12.61 4.78 -34.28
C GLU A 218 13.19 4.18 -32.99
N PHE A 219 13.95 4.96 -32.22
CA PHE A 219 14.48 4.56 -30.91
C PHE A 219 13.63 5.05 -29.74
N LEU A 220 12.58 5.84 -29.98
CA LEU A 220 11.72 6.36 -28.92
C LEU A 220 10.98 5.25 -28.17
N ASP A 221 10.69 4.11 -28.81
CA ASP A 221 10.09 2.96 -28.12
C ASP A 221 11.03 2.38 -27.05
N LEU A 222 12.29 2.14 -27.41
CA LEU A 222 13.33 1.65 -26.49
C LEU A 222 13.65 2.68 -25.41
N ALA A 223 13.79 3.96 -25.80
CA ALA A 223 14.07 5.04 -24.87
C ALA A 223 12.96 5.19 -23.81
N ALA A 224 11.69 5.14 -24.22
CA ALA A 224 10.58 5.17 -23.27
C ALA A 224 10.55 3.95 -22.34
N ILE A 225 10.92 2.76 -22.83
CA ILE A 225 10.98 1.54 -22.01
C ILE A 225 12.02 1.69 -20.89
N GLY A 226 13.25 2.08 -21.23
CA GLY A 226 14.32 2.26 -20.23
C GLY A 226 13.99 3.38 -19.25
N THR A 227 13.56 4.55 -19.74
CA THR A 227 13.19 5.69 -18.89
C THR A 227 12.08 5.36 -17.89
N VAL A 228 11.01 4.66 -18.29
CA VAL A 228 9.95 4.26 -17.35
C VAL A 228 10.41 3.11 -16.44
N ALA A 229 11.26 2.21 -16.91
CA ALA A 229 11.77 1.10 -16.12
C ALA A 229 12.70 1.53 -14.99
N ASP A 230 13.48 2.59 -15.23
CA ASP A 230 14.48 3.12 -14.30
C ASP A 230 13.87 4.08 -13.26
N LEU A 231 12.57 4.40 -13.38
CA LEU A 231 11.83 5.24 -12.44
C LEU A 231 12.43 6.65 -12.27
N VAL A 232 13.10 7.18 -13.30
CA VAL A 232 13.54 8.58 -13.34
C VAL A 232 12.36 9.53 -13.56
N SER A 233 12.60 10.83 -13.32
CA SER A 233 11.59 11.89 -13.48
C SER A 233 10.91 11.85 -14.85
N LEU A 234 9.57 11.82 -14.89
CA LEU A 234 8.79 11.91 -16.14
C LEU A 234 8.38 13.35 -16.48
N THR A 235 9.32 14.27 -16.26
CA THR A 235 9.18 15.70 -16.57
C THR A 235 10.08 16.09 -17.75
N ASP A 236 9.88 17.30 -18.28
CA ASP A 236 10.72 17.91 -19.32
C ASP A 236 11.05 16.95 -20.50
N GLU A 237 12.32 16.67 -20.81
CA GLU A 237 12.69 15.86 -21.99
C GLU A 237 12.29 14.40 -21.87
N ASN A 238 12.35 13.81 -20.67
CA ASN A 238 11.85 12.45 -20.46
C ASN A 238 10.35 12.36 -20.73
N ARG A 239 9.59 13.41 -20.41
CA ARG A 239 8.15 13.48 -20.75
C ARG A 239 7.93 13.44 -22.27
N VAL A 240 8.76 14.15 -23.04
CA VAL A 240 8.72 14.10 -24.50
C VAL A 240 9.03 12.68 -24.97
N ILE A 241 10.15 12.11 -24.53
CA ILE A 241 10.60 10.76 -24.92
C ILE A 241 9.51 9.72 -24.64
N VAL A 242 8.96 9.71 -23.42
CA VAL A 242 7.96 8.73 -23.02
C VAL A 242 6.64 8.96 -23.76
N LYS A 243 6.17 10.20 -23.94
CA LYS A 243 4.90 10.46 -24.64
C LYS A 243 4.92 9.95 -26.08
N TYR A 244 6.00 10.21 -26.82
CA TYR A 244 6.12 9.72 -28.20
C TYR A 244 6.50 8.24 -28.25
N GLY A 245 7.32 7.76 -27.32
CA GLY A 245 7.69 6.35 -27.23
C GLY A 245 6.49 5.44 -26.93
N LEU A 246 5.53 5.86 -26.11
CA LEU A 246 4.27 5.12 -25.90
C LEU A 246 3.47 4.96 -27.20
N GLN A 247 3.47 5.97 -28.08
CA GLN A 247 2.83 5.89 -29.39
C GLN A 247 3.57 4.94 -30.33
N MET A 248 4.91 4.93 -30.27
CA MET A 248 5.75 4.00 -31.02
C MET A 248 5.56 2.55 -30.53
N ILE A 249 5.53 2.29 -29.23
CA ILE A 249 5.28 0.95 -28.67
C ILE A 249 3.91 0.41 -29.12
N ALA A 250 2.88 1.27 -29.14
CA ALA A 250 1.54 0.89 -29.57
C ALA A 250 1.49 0.43 -31.04
N ASN A 251 2.42 0.90 -31.88
CA ASN A 251 2.51 0.59 -33.30
C ASN A 251 3.89 0.03 -33.66
N THR A 252 4.54 -0.69 -32.74
CA THR A 252 5.94 -1.06 -32.91
C THR A 252 6.16 -1.95 -34.12
N GLU A 253 7.21 -1.64 -34.89
CA GLU A 253 7.67 -2.47 -36.00
C GLU A 253 8.75 -3.47 -35.57
N ARG A 254 9.22 -3.40 -34.31
CA ARG A 254 10.23 -4.30 -33.77
C ARG A 254 9.62 -5.68 -33.47
N PRO A 255 10.02 -6.77 -34.17
CA PRO A 255 9.43 -8.09 -33.98
C PRO A 255 9.49 -8.61 -32.54
N GLY A 256 10.60 -8.35 -31.85
CA GLY A 256 10.79 -8.75 -30.46
C GLY A 256 9.87 -8.01 -29.49
N LEU A 257 9.74 -6.69 -29.65
CA LEU A 257 8.86 -5.89 -28.80
C LEU A 257 7.40 -6.24 -29.02
N TYR A 258 6.98 -6.43 -30.27
CA TYR A 258 5.63 -6.91 -30.61
C TYR A 258 5.32 -8.27 -29.94
N SER A 259 6.25 -9.23 -30.06
CA SER A 259 6.12 -10.56 -29.46
C SER A 259 6.05 -10.51 -27.93
N LEU A 260 6.87 -9.66 -27.31
CA LEU A 260 6.90 -9.48 -25.86
C LEU A 260 5.61 -8.80 -25.35
N ALA A 261 5.12 -7.77 -26.04
CA ALA A 261 3.88 -7.07 -25.70
C ALA A 261 2.67 -8.00 -25.75
N LYS A 262 2.61 -8.88 -26.77
CA LYS A 262 1.58 -9.92 -26.90
C LYS A 262 1.60 -10.89 -25.72
N LEU A 263 2.78 -11.38 -25.30
CA LEU A 263 2.93 -12.25 -24.12
C LEU A 263 2.62 -11.51 -22.81
N ALA A 264 2.84 -10.20 -22.77
CA ALA A 264 2.46 -9.35 -21.66
C ALA A 264 0.96 -9.11 -21.54
N GLY A 265 0.18 -9.45 -22.57
CA GLY A 265 -1.26 -9.17 -22.61
C GLY A 265 -1.58 -7.68 -22.78
N ILE A 266 -0.61 -6.90 -23.25
CA ILE A 266 -0.79 -5.48 -23.57
C ILE A 266 -1.71 -5.39 -24.78
N LYS A 267 -2.74 -4.53 -24.68
CA LYS A 267 -3.75 -4.32 -25.72
C LYS A 267 -3.41 -3.08 -26.56
N GLU A 268 -4.34 -2.65 -27.40
CA GLU A 268 -4.20 -1.48 -28.29
C GLU A 268 -3.86 -0.17 -27.55
N VAL A 269 -4.24 -0.02 -26.27
CA VAL A 269 -3.88 1.17 -25.48
C VAL A 269 -2.62 0.86 -24.68
N VAL A 270 -1.53 1.56 -25.02
CA VAL A 270 -0.26 1.52 -24.31
C VAL A 270 -0.13 2.77 -23.45
N ASN A 271 0.27 2.57 -22.20
CA ASN A 271 0.53 3.60 -21.21
C ASN A 271 1.75 3.20 -20.36
N GLU A 272 2.10 4.00 -19.36
CA GLU A 272 3.28 3.81 -18.52
C GLU A 272 3.17 2.52 -17.72
N GLN A 273 1.96 2.13 -17.31
CA GLN A 273 1.71 0.84 -16.67
C GLN A 273 1.99 -0.35 -17.61
N SER A 274 1.77 -0.20 -18.92
CA SER A 274 2.09 -1.21 -19.92
C SER A 274 3.60 -1.48 -19.95
N ILE A 275 4.42 -0.45 -19.74
CA ILE A 275 5.86 -0.60 -19.59
C ILE A 275 6.19 -1.12 -18.19
N GLY A 276 5.84 -0.37 -17.13
CA GLY A 276 6.26 -0.62 -15.74
C GLY A 276 5.79 -1.96 -15.15
N PHE A 277 4.62 -2.47 -15.58
CA PHE A 277 4.09 -3.76 -15.11
C PHE A 277 4.06 -4.84 -16.20
N GLY A 278 4.22 -4.46 -17.47
CA GLY A 278 4.20 -5.36 -18.61
C GLY A 278 5.60 -5.67 -19.13
N LEU A 279 6.21 -4.73 -19.85
CA LEU A 279 7.46 -4.93 -20.59
C LEU A 279 8.70 -4.95 -19.68
N ALA A 280 8.88 -3.92 -18.85
CA ALA A 280 10.06 -3.76 -18.02
C ALA A 280 10.32 -4.95 -17.06
N PRO A 281 9.31 -5.51 -16.35
CA PRO A 281 9.53 -6.68 -15.49
C PRO A 281 9.99 -7.94 -16.24
N ARG A 282 9.70 -8.04 -17.54
CA ARG A 282 10.12 -9.16 -18.39
C ARG A 282 11.57 -9.02 -18.81
N LEU A 283 11.97 -7.84 -19.29
CA LEU A 283 13.37 -7.53 -19.60
C LEU A 283 14.24 -7.67 -18.35
N ASN A 284 13.82 -7.07 -17.23
CA ASN A 284 14.50 -7.18 -15.94
C ASN A 284 14.61 -8.62 -15.42
N ALA A 285 13.75 -9.55 -15.88
CA ALA A 285 13.88 -10.95 -15.48
C ALA A 285 15.11 -11.61 -16.09
N LEU A 286 15.60 -11.16 -17.25
CA LEU A 286 16.78 -11.74 -17.89
C LEU A 286 18.03 -11.54 -17.03
N GLY A 287 18.33 -10.30 -16.62
CA GLY A 287 19.45 -10.00 -15.73
C GLY A 287 19.32 -10.56 -14.31
N ARG A 288 18.09 -10.84 -13.85
CA ARG A 288 17.83 -11.46 -12.54
C ARG A 288 17.92 -12.98 -12.54
N MET A 289 17.81 -13.63 -13.70
CA MET A 289 17.76 -15.08 -13.81
C MET A 289 18.98 -15.66 -14.54
N GLY A 290 19.76 -14.85 -15.25
CA GLY A 290 20.93 -15.30 -15.99
C GLY A 290 21.57 -14.19 -16.80
N SER A 291 21.86 -14.46 -18.07
CA SER A 291 22.42 -13.49 -18.99
C SER A 291 21.35 -12.55 -19.55
N ALA A 292 21.60 -11.25 -19.47
CA ALA A 292 20.76 -10.20 -20.06
C ALA A 292 21.06 -9.94 -21.55
N SER A 293 22.14 -10.50 -22.12
CA SER A 293 22.52 -10.28 -23.52
C SER A 293 21.45 -10.72 -24.52
N SER A 294 20.63 -11.73 -24.17
CA SER A 294 19.49 -12.16 -25.00
C SER A 294 18.39 -11.10 -25.10
N GLY A 295 18.33 -10.16 -24.15
CA GLY A 295 17.41 -9.03 -24.18
C GLY A 295 17.78 -8.03 -25.26
N VAL A 296 19.09 -7.78 -25.45
CA VAL A 296 19.58 -6.94 -26.56
C VAL A 296 19.23 -7.60 -27.89
N GLU A 297 19.55 -8.89 -28.07
CA GLU A 297 19.20 -9.66 -29.28
C GLU A 297 17.69 -9.65 -29.56
N LEU A 298 16.86 -9.75 -28.51
CA LEU A 298 15.40 -9.66 -28.64
C LEU A 298 14.96 -8.32 -29.23
N LEU A 299 15.56 -7.21 -28.78
CA LEU A 299 15.13 -5.87 -29.18
C LEU A 299 15.70 -5.41 -30.53
N THR A 300 16.79 -6.04 -30.98
CA THR A 300 17.52 -5.66 -32.20
C THR A 300 17.30 -6.64 -33.38
N THR A 301 16.73 -7.83 -33.14
CA THR A 301 16.53 -8.82 -34.22
C THR A 301 15.43 -8.44 -35.22
N PHE A 302 15.68 -8.71 -36.50
CA PHE A 302 14.72 -8.58 -37.61
C PHE A 302 14.06 -9.92 -38.00
N ASP A 303 14.40 -11.02 -37.34
CA ASP A 303 13.81 -12.34 -37.60
C ASP A 303 12.63 -12.61 -36.66
N ASP A 304 11.41 -12.63 -37.22
CA ASP A 304 10.16 -12.88 -36.50
C ASP A 304 10.18 -14.20 -35.69
N ILE A 305 10.76 -15.27 -36.24
CA ILE A 305 10.80 -16.57 -35.57
C ILE A 305 11.74 -16.48 -34.37
N LYS A 306 12.91 -15.90 -34.58
CA LYS A 306 13.89 -15.69 -33.50
C LYS A 306 13.34 -14.77 -32.41
N ALA A 307 12.62 -13.71 -32.79
CA ALA A 307 11.94 -12.82 -31.88
C ALA A 307 10.90 -13.54 -31.02
N GLU A 308 10.06 -14.40 -31.61
CA GLU A 308 9.08 -15.19 -30.88
C GLU A 308 9.73 -16.15 -29.88
N GLU A 309 10.84 -16.79 -30.26
CA GLU A 309 11.62 -17.67 -29.39
C GLU A 309 12.21 -16.92 -28.19
N LEU A 310 12.91 -15.81 -28.46
CA LEU A 310 13.52 -14.97 -27.42
C LEU A 310 12.47 -14.35 -26.48
N ALA A 311 11.32 -13.91 -27.01
CA ALA A 311 10.23 -13.34 -26.22
C ALA A 311 9.62 -14.40 -25.29
N LYS A 312 9.46 -15.64 -25.79
CA LYS A 312 8.97 -16.76 -24.99
C LYS A 312 9.93 -17.13 -23.86
N ASP A 313 11.22 -17.22 -24.17
CA ASP A 313 12.25 -17.49 -23.16
C ASP A 313 12.26 -16.40 -22.09
N THR A 314 12.13 -15.13 -22.50
CA THR A 314 12.01 -13.98 -21.59
C THR A 314 10.79 -14.09 -20.66
N GLU A 315 9.61 -14.46 -21.18
CA GLU A 315 8.42 -14.69 -20.36
C GLU A 315 8.61 -15.86 -19.39
N ASP A 316 9.27 -16.94 -19.82
CA ASP A 316 9.51 -18.09 -18.96
C ASP A 316 10.51 -17.76 -17.83
N GLN A 317 11.52 -16.93 -18.09
CA GLN A 317 12.37 -16.38 -17.03
C GLN A 317 11.57 -15.49 -16.06
N ASN A 318 10.67 -14.64 -16.56
CA ASN A 318 9.81 -13.83 -15.71
C ASN A 318 8.84 -14.68 -14.86
N LYS A 319 8.27 -15.77 -15.39
CA LYS A 319 7.48 -16.74 -14.61
C LYS A 319 8.30 -17.37 -13.50
N LYS A 320 9.52 -17.84 -13.80
CA LYS A 320 10.43 -18.42 -12.79
C LYS A 320 10.77 -17.41 -11.71
N ARG A 321 11.15 -16.19 -12.09
CA ARG A 321 11.41 -15.08 -11.17
C ARG A 321 10.23 -14.82 -10.24
N ARG A 322 9.01 -14.68 -10.78
CA ARG A 322 7.79 -14.46 -9.97
C ARG A 322 7.57 -15.59 -8.98
N LYS A 323 7.75 -16.85 -9.41
CA LYS A 323 7.62 -18.02 -8.56
C LYS A 323 8.63 -18.00 -7.41
N PHE A 324 9.91 -17.74 -7.69
CA PHE A 324 10.92 -17.62 -6.63
C PHE A 324 10.61 -16.50 -5.65
N VAL A 325 10.17 -15.32 -6.16
CA VAL A 325 9.77 -14.22 -5.28
C VAL A 325 8.61 -14.64 -4.37
N GLU A 326 7.59 -15.33 -4.89
CA GLU A 326 6.44 -15.82 -4.10
C GLU A 326 6.85 -16.85 -3.04
N ASP A 327 7.60 -17.88 -3.44
CA ASP A 327 8.04 -18.96 -2.57
C ASP A 327 8.94 -18.39 -1.43
N ILE A 328 9.92 -17.54 -1.77
CA ILE A 328 10.83 -16.92 -0.79
C ILE A 328 10.10 -15.90 0.10
N SER A 329 9.19 -15.08 -0.45
CA SER A 329 8.42 -14.13 0.36
C SER A 329 7.63 -14.83 1.45
N THR A 330 7.03 -15.99 1.14
CA THR A 330 6.24 -16.76 2.10
C THR A 330 7.08 -17.17 3.30
N GLU A 331 8.29 -17.71 3.07
CA GLU A 331 9.21 -18.10 4.14
C GLU A 331 9.76 -16.88 4.91
N ALA A 332 10.14 -15.82 4.20
CA ALA A 332 10.68 -14.60 4.77
C ALA A 332 9.68 -13.88 5.68
N ILE A 333 8.40 -13.82 5.28
CA ILE A 333 7.32 -13.23 6.09
C ILE A 333 7.13 -13.99 7.40
N ILE A 334 7.17 -15.33 7.36
CA ILE A 334 7.07 -16.16 8.57
C ILE A 334 8.21 -15.84 9.54
N GLN A 335 9.46 -15.71 9.05
CA GLN A 335 10.59 -15.33 9.89
C GLN A 335 10.45 -13.92 10.46
N ALA A 336 10.04 -12.96 9.64
CA ALA A 336 9.85 -11.57 10.07
C ALA A 336 8.80 -11.45 11.18
N GLN A 337 7.71 -12.22 11.12
CA GLN A 337 6.66 -12.25 12.16
C GLN A 337 7.17 -12.74 13.52
N THR A 338 8.28 -13.46 13.58
CA THR A 338 8.90 -13.92 14.84
C THR A 338 9.82 -12.87 15.48
N GLN A 339 10.03 -11.72 14.81
CA GLN A 339 10.92 -10.64 15.24
C GLN A 339 10.14 -9.31 15.47
N PRO A 340 9.06 -9.29 16.27
CA PRO A 340 8.21 -8.10 16.40
C PRO A 340 8.95 -6.89 17.00
N GLU A 341 9.91 -7.12 17.88
CA GLU A 341 10.67 -6.09 18.61
C GLU A 341 11.88 -5.55 17.84
N SER A 342 12.29 -6.20 16.74
CA SER A 342 13.43 -5.75 15.95
C SER A 342 13.05 -4.52 15.11
N ALA A 343 13.92 -3.52 15.13
CA ALA A 343 13.77 -2.30 14.34
C ALA A 343 14.16 -2.53 12.88
N VAL A 344 15.12 -3.44 12.64
CA VAL A 344 15.54 -3.88 11.31
C VAL A 344 15.31 -5.38 11.18
N LEU A 345 14.57 -5.80 10.15
CA LEU A 345 14.30 -7.21 9.89
C LEU A 345 15.50 -7.86 9.21
N VAL A 346 16.06 -8.89 9.82
CA VAL A 346 17.13 -9.70 9.21
C VAL A 346 16.61 -11.13 9.05
N VAL A 347 16.43 -11.55 7.80
CA VAL A 347 15.90 -12.89 7.46
C VAL A 347 16.78 -13.58 6.44
N TYR A 348 16.89 -14.90 6.57
CA TYR A 348 17.69 -15.69 5.65
C TYR A 348 17.19 -17.12 5.51
N GLY A 349 17.46 -17.73 4.37
CA GLY A 349 17.08 -19.10 4.07
C GLY A 349 18.05 -19.78 3.13
N GLN A 350 17.78 -21.05 2.83
CA GLN A 350 18.59 -21.86 1.91
C GLN A 350 17.89 -21.95 0.57
N ASN A 351 18.67 -22.06 -0.51
CA ASN A 351 18.16 -22.15 -1.89
C ASN A 351 17.35 -20.91 -2.33
N TRP A 352 17.57 -19.77 -1.68
CA TRP A 352 16.97 -18.52 -2.07
C TRP A 352 17.78 -17.92 -3.22
N HIS A 353 17.13 -17.64 -4.34
CA HIS A 353 17.83 -17.20 -5.54
C HIS A 353 18.30 -15.73 -5.38
N GLU A 354 19.61 -15.48 -5.52
CA GLU A 354 20.22 -14.17 -5.24
C GLU A 354 19.65 -13.04 -6.12
N GLY A 355 19.24 -13.33 -7.35
CA GLY A 355 18.61 -12.35 -8.24
C GLY A 355 17.26 -11.79 -7.78
N VAL A 356 16.62 -12.41 -6.77
CA VAL A 356 15.29 -12.03 -6.27
C VAL A 356 15.25 -11.60 -4.80
N VAL A 357 16.28 -11.85 -4.00
CA VAL A 357 16.29 -11.47 -2.57
C VAL A 357 16.06 -9.98 -2.34
N GLY A 358 16.57 -9.11 -3.22
CA GLY A 358 16.30 -7.67 -3.16
C GLY A 358 14.83 -7.30 -3.39
N ILE A 359 14.09 -8.06 -4.22
CA ILE A 359 12.65 -7.87 -4.42
C ILE A 359 11.88 -8.29 -3.17
N VAL A 360 12.31 -9.38 -2.53
CA VAL A 360 11.70 -9.86 -1.28
C VAL A 360 11.96 -8.87 -0.15
N ALA A 361 13.16 -8.27 -0.08
CA ALA A 361 13.47 -7.23 0.88
C ALA A 361 12.53 -6.03 0.75
N SER A 362 12.27 -5.54 -0.48
CA SER A 362 11.28 -4.48 -0.72
C SER A 362 9.88 -4.87 -0.24
N ARG A 363 9.45 -6.13 -0.47
CA ARG A 363 8.14 -6.62 0.02
C ARG A 363 8.04 -6.64 1.55
N LEU A 364 9.12 -6.98 2.25
CA LEU A 364 9.14 -6.93 3.71
C LEU A 364 9.08 -5.48 4.21
N VAL A 365 9.80 -4.56 3.56
CA VAL A 365 9.69 -3.12 3.85
C VAL A 365 8.25 -2.65 3.65
N GLU A 366 7.61 -2.98 2.52
CA GLU A 366 6.21 -2.61 2.24
C GLU A 366 5.23 -3.17 3.28
N GLN A 367 5.44 -4.42 3.73
CA GLN A 367 4.50 -5.10 4.61
C GLN A 367 4.68 -4.76 6.10
N PHE A 368 5.92 -4.58 6.54
CA PHE A 368 6.25 -4.38 7.95
C PHE A 368 6.66 -2.94 8.27
N HIS A 369 6.87 -2.10 7.26
CA HIS A 369 7.36 -0.71 7.41
C HIS A 369 8.66 -0.63 8.22
N LYS A 370 9.56 -1.59 8.00
CA LYS A 370 10.86 -1.70 8.68
C LYS A 370 11.96 -1.94 7.65
N PRO A 371 13.15 -1.33 7.78
CA PRO A 371 14.32 -1.72 7.00
C PRO A 371 14.49 -3.24 7.06
N SER A 372 14.77 -3.87 5.92
CA SER A 372 14.76 -5.32 5.80
C SER A 372 15.95 -5.82 5.00
N ILE A 373 16.64 -6.84 5.53
CA ILE A 373 17.75 -7.56 4.91
C ILE A 373 17.30 -9.00 4.65
N VAL A 374 17.42 -9.43 3.39
CA VAL A 374 17.07 -10.79 2.95
C VAL A 374 18.30 -11.44 2.34
N MET A 375 18.70 -12.60 2.86
CA MET A 375 19.91 -13.29 2.43
C MET A 375 19.70 -14.77 2.11
N ASN A 376 20.45 -15.26 1.14
CA ASN A 376 20.60 -16.69 0.88
C ASN A 376 21.85 -17.23 1.57
N LEU A 377 21.71 -18.35 2.28
CA LEU A 377 22.81 -19.08 2.88
C LEU A 377 23.38 -20.11 1.89
N ASP A 378 24.66 -19.97 1.54
CA ASP A 378 25.43 -21.03 0.89
C ASP A 378 25.88 -22.06 1.93
N THR A 379 25.32 -23.26 1.86
CA THR A 379 25.59 -24.35 2.81
C THR A 379 27.01 -24.90 2.72
N ASN A 380 27.74 -24.67 1.62
CA ASN A 380 29.12 -25.13 1.45
C ASN A 380 30.12 -24.16 2.07
N THR A 381 29.96 -22.86 1.81
CA THR A 381 30.88 -21.82 2.27
C THR A 381 30.50 -21.25 3.65
N ARG A 382 29.25 -21.47 4.10
CA ARG A 382 28.67 -20.86 5.32
C ARG A 382 28.62 -19.33 5.23
N ILE A 383 28.60 -18.79 4.01
CA ILE A 383 28.47 -17.38 3.71
C ILE A 383 27.03 -17.11 3.29
N LEU A 384 26.44 -16.07 3.89
CA LEU A 384 25.18 -15.50 3.46
C LEU A 384 25.47 -14.39 2.46
N LYS A 385 24.72 -14.37 1.36
CA LYS A 385 24.75 -13.29 0.39
C LYS A 385 23.34 -12.78 0.18
N GLY A 386 23.15 -11.47 0.20
CA GLY A 386 21.82 -10.90 0.09
C GLY A 386 21.78 -9.41 -0.19
N SER A 387 20.59 -8.86 0.03
CA SER A 387 20.32 -7.45 -0.22
C SER A 387 19.42 -6.89 0.86
N GLY A 388 19.69 -5.63 1.22
CA GLY A 388 18.89 -4.84 2.15
C GLY A 388 18.12 -3.72 1.45
N ARG A 389 16.97 -3.37 1.99
CA ARG A 389 16.15 -2.22 1.60
C ARG A 389 15.78 -1.42 2.84
N SER A 390 15.82 -0.10 2.72
CA SER A 390 15.55 0.81 3.84
C SER A 390 14.14 1.43 3.77
N VAL A 391 13.81 2.20 4.80
CA VAL A 391 12.68 3.13 4.86
C VAL A 391 13.19 4.57 4.83
N GLU A 392 12.31 5.51 4.47
CA GLU A 392 12.63 6.94 4.51
C GLU A 392 13.11 7.36 5.92
N GLY A 393 14.16 8.19 5.96
CA GLY A 393 14.76 8.65 7.22
C GLY A 393 15.70 7.64 7.89
N PHE A 394 15.98 6.48 7.27
CA PHE A 394 16.97 5.52 7.76
C PHE A 394 18.03 5.21 6.72
N ASN A 395 19.28 5.60 6.97
CA ASN A 395 20.40 5.26 6.10
C ASN A 395 20.93 3.85 6.43
N LEU A 396 20.51 2.86 5.62
CA LEU A 396 20.90 1.47 5.82
C LEU A 396 22.37 1.21 5.47
N PHE A 397 22.95 1.98 4.55
CA PHE A 397 24.36 1.88 4.22
C PHE A 397 25.23 2.28 5.42
N ASP A 398 24.98 3.45 6.01
CA ASP A 398 25.72 3.94 7.18
C ASP A 398 25.52 3.02 8.39
N ALA A 399 24.30 2.50 8.57
CA ALA A 399 23.98 1.54 9.62
C ALA A 399 24.81 0.25 9.56
N ILE A 400 25.24 -0.19 8.37
CA ILE A 400 26.07 -1.38 8.18
C ILE A 400 27.56 -1.03 8.11
N ASN A 401 27.89 0.19 7.67
CA ASN A 401 29.27 0.61 7.42
C ASN A 401 30.17 0.51 8.66
N GLY A 402 29.60 0.67 9.86
CA GLY A 402 30.30 0.46 11.13
C GLY A 402 30.80 -0.98 11.38
N MET A 403 30.32 -1.96 10.60
CA MET A 403 30.73 -3.37 10.66
C MET A 403 31.43 -3.85 9.38
N ARG A 404 31.92 -2.94 8.52
CA ARG A 404 32.51 -3.29 7.22
C ARG A 404 33.59 -4.39 7.31
N ASP A 405 34.41 -4.39 8.35
CA ASP A 405 35.49 -5.38 8.55
C ASP A 405 34.98 -6.81 8.83
N GLN A 406 33.72 -6.96 9.24
CA GLN A 406 33.07 -8.27 9.46
C GLN A 406 32.34 -8.77 8.22
N MET A 407 32.22 -7.96 7.18
CA MET A 407 31.59 -8.31 5.92
C MET A 407 32.59 -8.99 4.98
N VAL A 408 32.13 -10.01 4.26
CA VAL A 408 32.88 -10.60 3.13
C VAL A 408 32.82 -9.65 1.93
N SER A 409 31.66 -9.04 1.69
CA SER A 409 31.49 -7.95 0.73
C SER A 409 30.38 -7.02 1.20
N PHE A 410 30.49 -5.72 0.95
CA PHE A 410 29.46 -4.74 1.32
C PHE A 410 29.55 -3.47 0.46
N GLY A 411 28.42 -3.09 -0.14
CA GLY A 411 28.28 -1.87 -0.95
C GLY A 411 26.81 -1.48 -1.16
N GLY A 412 26.57 -0.35 -1.82
CA GLY A 412 25.25 0.20 -2.11
C GLY A 412 25.11 1.66 -1.69
N HIS A 413 23.87 2.09 -1.46
CA HIS A 413 23.50 3.45 -1.09
C HIS A 413 22.49 3.44 0.07
N GLU A 414 22.07 4.62 0.52
CA GLU A 414 21.18 4.85 1.66
C GLU A 414 19.98 3.89 1.73
N MET A 415 19.25 3.74 0.62
CA MET A 415 18.00 2.98 0.55
C MET A 415 18.17 1.50 0.14
N ALA A 416 19.34 1.11 -0.37
CA ALA A 416 19.57 -0.22 -0.92
C ALA A 416 21.03 -0.66 -0.80
N VAL A 417 21.25 -1.83 -0.22
CA VAL A 417 22.59 -2.40 -0.02
C VAL A 417 22.69 -3.82 -0.54
N GLY A 418 23.89 -4.21 -0.96
CA GLY A 418 24.29 -5.58 -1.22
C GLY A 418 25.37 -5.99 -0.22
N LEU A 419 25.23 -7.17 0.38
CA LEU A 419 26.16 -7.65 1.40
C LEU A 419 26.39 -9.15 1.35
N SER A 420 27.56 -9.57 1.83
CA SER A 420 27.86 -10.96 2.18
C SER A 420 28.49 -11.02 3.57
N ILE A 421 28.06 -11.96 4.41
CA ILE A 421 28.51 -12.11 5.81
C ILE A 421 28.59 -13.60 6.18
N LYS A 422 29.42 -13.98 7.15
CA LYS A 422 29.42 -15.37 7.65
C LYS A 422 28.19 -15.63 8.52
N GLU A 423 27.71 -16.87 8.49
CA GLU A 423 26.52 -17.26 9.27
C GLU A 423 26.66 -17.03 10.77
N ASP A 424 27.86 -17.25 11.30
CA ASP A 424 28.12 -17.10 12.73
C ASP A 424 28.07 -15.62 13.18
N ASP A 425 28.19 -14.66 12.25
CA ASP A 425 28.21 -13.22 12.51
C ASP A 425 26.83 -12.55 12.33
N VAL A 426 25.80 -13.28 11.88
CA VAL A 426 24.46 -12.72 11.62
C VAL A 426 23.81 -12.18 12.91
N THR A 427 24.03 -12.82 14.05
CA THR A 427 23.50 -12.33 15.33
C THR A 427 24.11 -10.97 15.70
N ALA A 428 25.42 -10.81 15.47
CA ALA A 428 26.11 -9.54 15.72
C ALA A 428 25.61 -8.43 14.78
N LEU A 429 25.31 -8.77 13.52
CA LEU A 429 24.71 -7.85 12.56
C LEU A 429 23.33 -7.36 13.05
N THR A 430 22.44 -8.28 13.43
CA THR A 430 21.09 -7.93 13.90
C THR A 430 21.15 -7.03 15.15
N GLU A 431 21.98 -7.37 16.13
CA GLU A 431 22.14 -6.58 17.35
C GLU A 431 22.71 -5.17 17.06
N HIS A 432 23.67 -5.07 16.13
CA HIS A 432 24.23 -3.79 15.72
C HIS A 432 23.18 -2.89 15.04
N LEU A 433 22.40 -3.45 14.13
CA LEU A 433 21.35 -2.72 13.40
C LEU A 433 20.24 -2.24 14.35
N ASP A 434 19.78 -3.10 15.26
CA ASP A 434 18.77 -2.71 16.25
C ASP A 434 19.28 -1.61 17.20
N LYS A 435 20.57 -1.66 17.56
CA LYS A 435 21.20 -0.61 18.35
C LYS A 435 21.29 0.71 17.56
N TYR A 436 21.77 0.65 16.32
CA TYR A 436 21.91 1.81 15.46
C TYR A 436 20.55 2.49 15.22
N ALA A 437 19.50 1.69 14.95
CA ALA A 437 18.14 2.18 14.78
C ALA A 437 17.59 2.89 16.03
N LYS A 438 17.87 2.37 17.23
CA LYS A 438 17.50 3.04 18.50
C LYS A 438 18.26 4.34 18.72
N GLU A 439 19.55 4.38 18.42
CA GLU A 439 20.40 5.57 18.58
C GLU A 439 20.03 6.70 17.62
N HIS A 440 19.50 6.35 16.44
CA HIS A 440 19.04 7.31 15.42
C HIS A 440 17.54 7.57 15.48
N GLU A 441 16.91 7.23 16.61
CA GLU A 441 15.49 7.47 16.87
C GLU A 441 14.59 7.06 15.69
N LEU A 442 14.80 5.84 15.13
CA LEU A 442 13.87 5.28 14.15
C LEU A 442 12.50 5.16 14.83
N SER A 443 11.68 6.21 14.67
CA SER A 443 10.41 6.34 15.37
C SER A 443 9.44 5.27 14.89
N ASP A 444 8.47 4.92 15.73
CA ASP A 444 7.28 4.19 15.28
C ASP A 444 6.56 5.00 14.18
N GLN A 445 6.88 4.64 12.93
CA GLN A 445 6.19 4.95 11.69
C GLN A 445 5.84 6.43 11.45
N VAL A 446 6.80 7.21 10.92
CA VAL A 446 6.42 8.33 10.04
C VAL A 446 5.79 7.71 8.80
N LYS A 447 4.47 7.84 8.66
CA LYS A 447 3.78 7.40 7.45
C LYS A 447 4.24 8.26 6.28
N ALA A 448 4.52 7.61 5.15
CA ALA A 448 4.81 8.34 3.93
C ALA A 448 3.65 9.29 3.58
N PRO A 449 3.93 10.49 3.05
CA PRO A 449 2.88 11.41 2.64
C PRO A 449 2.12 10.86 1.43
N LEU A 450 0.79 11.01 1.43
CA LEU A 450 -0.06 10.81 0.27
C LEU A 450 -0.70 12.14 -0.12
N ASN A 451 -0.31 12.70 -1.25
CA ASN A 451 -0.81 13.98 -1.72
C ASN A 451 -2.23 13.81 -2.30
N ILE A 452 -3.23 14.34 -1.60
CA ILE A 452 -4.63 14.38 -2.04
C ILE A 452 -4.81 15.59 -2.96
N PHE A 453 -5.08 15.31 -4.24
CA PHE A 453 -5.25 16.28 -5.30
C PHE A 453 -6.53 17.11 -5.14
N ALA A 454 -7.64 16.45 -4.84
CA ALA A 454 -8.92 17.09 -4.57
C ALA A 454 -9.91 16.12 -3.89
N ASP A 455 -10.88 16.69 -3.19
CA ASP A 455 -12.05 15.96 -2.71
C ASP A 455 -13.07 15.80 -3.84
N LEU A 456 -13.62 14.59 -4.02
CA LEU A 456 -14.66 14.28 -5.00
C LEU A 456 -15.84 13.56 -4.37
N SER A 457 -17.02 13.81 -4.94
CA SER A 457 -18.21 12.97 -4.72
C SER A 457 -18.24 11.82 -5.72
N CYS A 458 -19.07 10.80 -5.46
CA CYS A 458 -19.29 9.73 -6.44
C CYS A 458 -19.89 10.23 -7.76
N SER A 459 -20.54 11.39 -7.77
CA SER A 459 -21.16 11.96 -8.98
C SER A 459 -20.15 12.64 -9.91
N ASP A 460 -18.99 13.04 -9.40
CA ASP A 460 -17.92 13.67 -10.18
C ASP A 460 -17.14 12.66 -11.03
N VAL A 461 -17.19 11.37 -10.66
CA VAL A 461 -16.47 10.29 -11.36
C VAL A 461 -17.17 9.93 -12.67
N ASN A 462 -16.73 10.58 -13.75
CA ASN A 462 -17.25 10.40 -15.10
C ASN A 462 -16.13 10.45 -16.15
N GLU A 463 -16.48 10.19 -17.41
CA GLU A 463 -15.52 10.14 -18.52
C GLU A 463 -14.88 11.51 -18.83
N ASP A 464 -15.60 12.61 -18.63
CA ASP A 464 -15.07 13.96 -18.85
C ASP A 464 -13.95 14.28 -17.86
N LEU A 465 -14.16 14.00 -16.57
CA LEU A 465 -13.14 14.14 -15.54
C LEU A 465 -11.94 13.24 -15.83
N PHE A 466 -12.18 11.97 -16.21
CA PHE A 466 -11.11 11.05 -16.59
C PHE A 466 -10.27 11.62 -17.74
N ASN A 467 -10.90 12.09 -18.81
CA ASN A 467 -10.20 12.65 -19.97
C ASN A 467 -9.39 13.91 -19.61
N GLN A 468 -9.92 14.76 -18.72
CA GLN A 468 -9.22 15.93 -18.20
C GLN A 468 -7.96 15.53 -17.42
N VAL A 469 -8.07 14.54 -16.53
CA VAL A 469 -6.92 14.00 -15.77
C VAL A 469 -5.88 13.41 -16.72
N GLN A 470 -6.30 12.67 -17.76
CA GLN A 470 -5.40 12.06 -18.73
C GLN A 470 -4.57 13.08 -19.55
N LEU A 471 -4.92 14.37 -19.56
CA LEU A 471 -4.06 15.40 -20.14
C LEU A 471 -2.70 15.53 -19.41
N LEU A 472 -2.65 15.10 -18.16
CA LEU A 472 -1.43 15.10 -17.34
C LEU A 472 -0.53 13.89 -17.61
N ALA A 473 -1.03 12.85 -18.27
CA ALA A 473 -0.22 11.69 -18.67
C ALA A 473 0.92 12.14 -19.63
N PRO A 474 2.09 11.48 -19.63
CA PRO A 474 2.39 10.24 -18.93
C PRO A 474 2.61 10.38 -17.41
N PHE A 475 2.19 9.39 -16.62
CA PHE A 475 2.33 9.38 -15.15
C PHE A 475 3.50 8.51 -14.66
N GLY A 476 4.21 8.97 -13.63
CA GLY A 476 5.36 8.28 -13.05
C GLY A 476 6.06 9.15 -11.99
N THR A 477 7.36 8.96 -11.78
CA THR A 477 8.17 9.76 -10.84
C THR A 477 8.07 11.25 -11.20
N ASP A 478 7.86 12.10 -10.19
CA ASP A 478 7.60 13.55 -10.26
C ASP A 478 6.31 13.98 -11.02
N ASN A 479 5.57 13.01 -11.57
CA ASN A 479 4.26 13.24 -12.18
C ASN A 479 3.30 12.11 -11.85
N GLU A 480 3.00 11.95 -10.56
CA GLU A 480 2.16 10.88 -10.06
C GLU A 480 0.71 11.00 -10.54
N PHE A 481 -0.04 9.90 -10.45
CA PHE A 481 -1.47 9.93 -10.65
C PHE A 481 -2.13 10.91 -9.66
N PRO A 482 -3.07 11.76 -10.10
CA PRO A 482 -3.89 12.53 -9.19
C PRO A 482 -4.72 11.59 -8.30
N VAL A 483 -4.46 11.63 -6.99
CA VAL A 483 -5.19 10.86 -5.99
C VAL A 483 -6.32 11.71 -5.42
N PHE A 484 -7.54 11.19 -5.41
CA PHE A 484 -8.73 11.91 -4.96
C PHE A 484 -9.25 11.31 -3.65
N GLU A 485 -9.68 12.17 -2.73
CA GLU A 485 -10.36 11.76 -1.51
C GLU A 485 -11.87 11.69 -1.74
N PHE A 486 -12.48 10.62 -1.22
CA PHE A 486 -13.91 10.39 -1.17
C PHE A 486 -14.34 10.15 0.26
N THR A 487 -15.43 10.79 0.67
CA THR A 487 -16.15 10.48 1.92
C THR A 487 -17.53 9.91 1.55
N PRO A 488 -17.63 8.64 1.14
CA PRO A 488 -18.90 8.04 0.75
C PRO A 488 -19.88 7.97 1.93
N GLN A 489 -21.17 8.17 1.67
CA GLN A 489 -22.21 7.95 2.68
C GLN A 489 -22.30 6.49 3.11
N ASN A 490 -22.01 5.57 2.19
CA ASN A 490 -21.96 4.15 2.49
C ASN A 490 -21.07 3.39 1.50
N VAL A 491 -20.53 2.27 1.94
CA VAL A 491 -19.86 1.26 1.13
C VAL A 491 -20.75 0.03 1.01
N THR A 492 -20.92 -0.46 -0.21
CA THR A 492 -21.77 -1.61 -0.51
C THR A 492 -21.06 -2.60 -1.41
N ASN A 493 -21.65 -3.79 -1.59
CA ASN A 493 -21.16 -4.81 -2.52
C ASN A 493 -19.69 -5.19 -2.31
N VAL A 494 -19.28 -5.33 -1.04
CA VAL A 494 -17.93 -5.75 -0.66
C VAL A 494 -17.73 -7.22 -1.04
N GLN A 495 -16.73 -7.49 -1.88
CA GLN A 495 -16.40 -8.80 -2.40
C GLN A 495 -14.88 -8.98 -2.42
N THR A 496 -14.40 -10.15 -2.05
CA THR A 496 -13.02 -10.53 -2.30
C THR A 496 -12.86 -11.16 -3.69
N MET A 497 -11.68 -11.00 -4.28
CA MET A 497 -11.34 -11.44 -5.63
C MET A 497 -9.93 -12.06 -5.66
N GLY A 498 -9.63 -12.82 -6.72
CA GLY A 498 -8.37 -13.54 -6.87
C GLY A 498 -8.48 -15.01 -6.47
N LYS A 499 -7.46 -15.82 -6.81
CA LYS A 499 -7.46 -17.27 -6.49
C LYS A 499 -7.41 -17.53 -4.98
N ASP A 500 -6.84 -16.61 -4.25
CA ASP A 500 -6.58 -16.63 -2.81
C ASP A 500 -7.44 -15.61 -2.03
N ASN A 501 -8.41 -14.97 -2.69
CA ASN A 501 -9.22 -13.87 -2.13
C ASN A 501 -8.37 -12.67 -1.65
N SER A 502 -7.17 -12.47 -2.21
CA SER A 502 -6.26 -11.40 -1.78
C SER A 502 -6.69 -10.00 -2.20
N HIS A 503 -7.58 -9.85 -3.18
CA HIS A 503 -8.00 -8.54 -3.67
C HIS A 503 -9.40 -8.19 -3.15
N LEU A 504 -9.71 -6.91 -3.06
CA LEU A 504 -11.00 -6.41 -2.59
C LEU A 504 -11.66 -5.56 -3.67
N LYS A 505 -12.96 -5.74 -3.84
CA LYS A 505 -13.81 -4.93 -4.70
C LYS A 505 -15.03 -4.48 -3.91
N PHE A 506 -15.36 -3.21 -3.98
CA PHE A 506 -16.55 -2.65 -3.33
C PHE A 506 -17.13 -1.49 -4.13
N GLN A 507 -18.25 -0.93 -3.67
CA GLN A 507 -18.91 0.23 -4.25
C GLN A 507 -19.07 1.33 -3.23
N MET A 508 -18.54 2.52 -3.55
CA MET A 508 -18.89 3.75 -2.86
C MET A 508 -20.26 4.23 -3.32
N VAL A 509 -21.08 4.70 -2.39
CA VAL A 509 -22.43 5.21 -2.64
C VAL A 509 -22.55 6.60 -2.02
N ASP A 510 -22.98 7.56 -2.84
CA ASP A 510 -23.23 8.93 -2.40
C ASP A 510 -24.33 9.58 -3.24
N HIS A 511 -25.31 10.19 -2.57
CA HIS A 511 -26.44 10.92 -3.19
C HIS A 511 -27.08 10.25 -4.44
N GLY A 512 -27.18 8.92 -4.43
CA GLY A 512 -27.75 8.11 -5.53
C GLY A 512 -26.77 7.66 -6.62
N SER A 513 -25.55 8.21 -6.63
CA SER A 513 -24.44 7.79 -7.49
C SER A 513 -23.66 6.63 -6.88
N LYS A 514 -23.07 5.78 -7.73
CA LYS A 514 -22.28 4.62 -7.32
C LYS A 514 -21.01 4.51 -8.14
N VAL A 515 -19.89 4.29 -7.46
CA VAL A 515 -18.57 4.13 -8.10
C VAL A 515 -17.94 2.85 -7.59
N ASN A 516 -17.41 2.03 -8.51
CA ASN A 516 -16.68 0.83 -8.15
C ASN A 516 -15.27 1.21 -7.66
N VAL A 517 -14.82 0.55 -6.61
CA VAL A 517 -13.44 0.63 -6.12
C VAL A 517 -12.79 -0.75 -6.22
N LEU A 518 -11.57 -0.79 -6.73
CA LEU A 518 -10.73 -1.99 -6.78
C LEU A 518 -9.48 -1.76 -5.92
N ALA A 519 -9.22 -2.68 -5.01
CA ALA A 519 -8.15 -2.59 -4.03
C ALA A 519 -7.32 -3.87 -4.06
N PHE A 520 -6.13 -3.80 -4.65
CA PHE A 520 -5.24 -4.96 -4.76
C PHE A 520 -4.58 -5.28 -3.42
N LYS A 521 -4.48 -6.57 -3.09
CA LYS A 521 -3.90 -7.09 -1.83
C LYS A 521 -4.62 -6.68 -0.53
N ASN A 522 -5.80 -6.05 -0.61
CA ASN A 522 -6.59 -5.64 0.58
C ASN A 522 -7.73 -6.61 0.96
N GLY A 523 -7.71 -7.85 0.48
CA GLY A 523 -8.81 -8.82 0.71
C GLY A 523 -9.12 -9.09 2.18
N ALA A 524 -8.11 -9.04 3.06
CA ALA A 524 -8.26 -9.22 4.50
C ALA A 524 -9.11 -8.12 5.19
N LEU A 525 -9.28 -6.96 4.54
CA LEU A 525 -10.03 -5.83 5.09
C LEU A 525 -11.55 -5.93 4.84
N ALA A 526 -12.03 -6.98 4.17
CA ALA A 526 -13.44 -7.11 3.78
C ALA A 526 -14.41 -7.01 4.97
N ASP A 527 -14.14 -7.75 6.04
CA ASP A 527 -15.01 -7.77 7.24
C ASP A 527 -14.98 -6.44 7.99
N ASP A 528 -13.80 -5.81 8.10
CA ASP A 528 -13.66 -4.51 8.73
C ASP A 528 -14.32 -3.39 7.91
N LEU A 529 -14.28 -3.48 6.59
CA LEU A 529 -14.96 -2.54 5.69
C LEU A 529 -16.47 -2.65 5.83
N LEU A 530 -17.02 -3.87 5.86
CA LEU A 530 -18.45 -4.11 6.12
C LEU A 530 -18.89 -3.58 7.48
N ALA A 531 -18.03 -3.69 8.49
CA ALA A 531 -18.30 -3.22 9.84
C ALA A 531 -18.26 -1.70 10.00
N ASN A 532 -17.68 -0.96 9.04
CA ASN A 532 -17.52 0.50 9.09
C ASN A 532 -18.03 1.17 7.80
N SER A 533 -19.00 0.57 7.13
CA SER A 533 -19.35 0.94 5.74
C SER A 533 -19.83 2.38 5.56
N ASP A 534 -20.39 2.99 6.59
CA ASP A 534 -20.91 4.36 6.67
C ASP A 534 -19.89 5.40 7.15
N ALA A 535 -18.70 4.95 7.53
CA ALA A 535 -17.71 5.72 8.25
C ALA A 535 -16.35 5.63 7.56
N MET A 536 -16.33 5.58 6.23
CA MET A 536 -15.13 5.39 5.43
C MET A 536 -14.66 6.68 4.77
N LYS A 537 -13.34 6.86 4.75
CA LYS A 537 -12.64 7.74 3.83
C LYS A 537 -11.78 6.89 2.90
N VAL A 538 -11.81 7.23 1.62
CA VAL A 538 -11.16 6.46 0.55
C VAL A 538 -10.32 7.42 -0.28
N ALA A 539 -9.04 7.12 -0.46
CA ALA A 539 -8.15 7.81 -1.38
C ALA A 539 -7.85 6.89 -2.57
N GLY A 540 -8.02 7.40 -3.79
CA GLY A 540 -7.76 6.60 -4.98
C GLY A 540 -7.69 7.41 -6.27
N HIS A 541 -7.08 6.82 -7.29
CA HIS A 541 -6.99 7.38 -8.64
C HIS A 541 -8.01 6.76 -9.62
N LEU A 542 -8.31 7.49 -10.70
CA LEU A 542 -9.28 7.07 -11.71
C LEU A 542 -8.67 6.07 -12.69
N GLU A 543 -9.44 5.04 -13.03
CA GLU A 543 -9.06 4.00 -14.00
C GLU A 543 -10.22 3.70 -14.95
N LYS A 544 -9.89 3.48 -16.24
CA LYS A 544 -10.88 3.14 -17.28
C LYS A 544 -11.03 1.63 -17.40
N ASN A 545 -12.16 1.10 -16.96
CA ASN A 545 -12.44 -0.34 -17.06
C ASN A 545 -13.34 -0.64 -18.27
N THR A 546 -12.83 -1.43 -19.21
CA THR A 546 -13.59 -1.90 -20.39
C THR A 546 -13.89 -3.39 -20.27
N TRP A 547 -15.17 -3.73 -20.08
CA TRP A 547 -15.62 -5.11 -19.94
C TRP A 547 -16.79 -5.41 -20.87
N LYS A 548 -16.63 -6.44 -21.73
CA LYS A 548 -17.64 -6.87 -22.72
C LYS A 548 -18.19 -5.73 -23.58
N GLY A 549 -17.32 -4.80 -24.00
CA GLY A 549 -17.68 -3.65 -24.81
C GLY A 549 -18.37 -2.50 -24.06
N ARG A 550 -18.53 -2.60 -22.74
CA ARG A 550 -18.98 -1.49 -21.89
C ARG A 550 -17.80 -0.92 -21.14
N THR A 551 -17.65 0.40 -21.20
CA THR A 551 -16.60 1.13 -20.51
C THR A 551 -17.18 1.93 -19.35
N THR A 552 -16.52 1.86 -18.20
CA THR A 552 -16.88 2.58 -16.99
C THR A 552 -15.63 3.10 -16.32
N ILE A 553 -15.72 4.28 -15.69
CA ILE A 553 -14.68 4.78 -14.81
C ILE A 553 -14.85 4.12 -13.44
N GLN A 554 -13.74 3.68 -12.86
CA GLN A 554 -13.67 3.12 -11.51
C GLN A 554 -12.51 3.78 -10.75
N ILE A 555 -12.45 3.55 -9.44
CA ILE A 555 -11.36 4.01 -8.59
C ILE A 555 -10.45 2.84 -8.27
N MET A 556 -9.14 3.06 -8.41
CA MET A 556 -8.10 2.19 -7.89
C MET A 556 -7.72 2.71 -6.51
N LEU A 557 -7.80 1.85 -5.50
CA LEU A 557 -7.52 2.24 -4.12
C LEU A 557 -6.02 2.46 -3.94
N ASP A 558 -5.65 3.64 -3.41
CA ASP A 558 -4.31 3.93 -2.92
C ASP A 558 -4.26 3.81 -1.39
N ASP A 559 -5.26 4.34 -0.68
CA ASP A 559 -5.39 4.17 0.77
C ASP A 559 -6.84 4.31 1.24
N MET A 560 -7.15 3.82 2.44
CA MET A 560 -8.43 4.08 3.10
C MET A 560 -8.30 3.99 4.60
N TYR A 561 -9.19 4.67 5.29
CA TYR A 561 -9.37 4.51 6.72
C TYR A 561 -10.82 4.70 7.10
N SER A 562 -11.21 4.11 8.22
CA SER A 562 -12.51 4.35 8.80
C SER A 562 -12.42 5.55 9.75
N SER A 563 -13.14 6.63 9.46
CA SER A 563 -13.28 7.81 10.32
C SER A 563 -14.45 7.63 11.29
N GLY A 564 -14.21 7.62 12.60
CA GLY A 564 -15.27 7.59 13.61
C GLY A 564 -14.85 6.80 14.85
N VAL A 565 -15.77 6.62 15.80
CA VAL A 565 -15.50 5.89 17.04
C VAL A 565 -15.12 4.43 16.77
N GLU A 566 -14.06 3.90 17.40
CA GLU A 566 -13.76 2.47 17.36
C GLU A 566 -14.74 1.65 18.20
N ILE A 567 -15.40 0.65 17.62
CA ILE A 567 -16.29 -0.26 18.36
C ILE A 567 -15.59 -1.60 18.59
N VAL A 568 -15.24 -1.87 19.85
CA VAL A 568 -14.58 -3.11 20.29
C VAL A 568 -15.60 -4.04 20.95
N ASP A 569 -15.97 -5.10 20.24
CA ASP A 569 -16.86 -6.16 20.76
C ASP A 569 -16.05 -7.16 21.60
N LYS A 570 -16.21 -7.10 22.93
CA LYS A 570 -15.66 -8.03 23.92
C LYS A 570 -16.78 -8.62 24.79
N ARG A 571 -17.97 -8.84 24.21
CA ARG A 571 -19.14 -9.34 24.94
C ARG A 571 -18.82 -10.64 25.68
N THR A 572 -19.13 -10.70 26.97
CA THR A 572 -18.77 -11.86 27.82
C THR A 572 -19.85 -12.23 28.83
N GLN A 573 -19.89 -13.51 29.19
CA GLN A 573 -20.70 -14.05 30.29
C GLN A 573 -19.89 -14.25 31.58
N VAL A 574 -18.60 -13.96 31.56
CA VAL A 574 -17.69 -14.14 32.69
C VAL A 574 -17.08 -12.79 33.05
N VAL A 575 -17.13 -12.46 34.33
CA VAL A 575 -16.42 -11.29 34.87
C VAL A 575 -15.14 -11.77 35.54
N ALA A 576 -14.01 -11.27 35.05
CA ALA A 576 -12.69 -11.48 35.63
C ALA A 576 -12.16 -10.14 36.17
N LYS A 577 -11.31 -10.16 37.21
CA LYS A 577 -10.83 -8.92 37.86
C LYS A 577 -9.91 -8.13 36.93
N GLU A 578 -9.15 -8.86 36.13
CA GLU A 578 -8.17 -8.40 35.15
C GLU A 578 -8.82 -7.49 34.10
N MET A 579 -10.14 -7.62 33.88
CA MET A 579 -10.90 -6.77 32.97
C MET A 579 -11.01 -5.31 33.45
N PHE A 580 -10.74 -5.04 34.73
CA PHE A 580 -10.83 -3.71 35.36
C PHE A 580 -9.47 -3.12 35.72
N GLU A 581 -8.38 -3.77 35.33
CA GLU A 581 -7.00 -3.29 35.50
C GLU A 581 -6.63 -2.12 34.56
N PRO A 582 -7.06 -2.09 33.28
CA PRO A 582 -6.72 -0.97 32.39
C PRO A 582 -7.26 0.37 32.88
N ALA A 583 -6.47 1.44 32.71
CA ALA A 583 -6.93 2.80 32.93
C ALA A 583 -7.96 3.20 31.85
N ALA A 584 -9.23 3.36 32.24
CA ALA A 584 -10.33 3.66 31.32
C ALA A 584 -11.53 4.28 32.05
N ALA A 585 -12.54 4.72 31.28
CA ALA A 585 -13.83 5.13 31.85
C ALA A 585 -14.82 3.96 31.78
N TYR A 586 -15.29 3.49 32.94
CA TYR A 586 -16.20 2.34 33.08
C TYR A 586 -17.63 2.81 33.36
N LEU A 587 -18.55 2.54 32.43
CA LEU A 587 -19.95 2.88 32.57
C LEU A 587 -20.79 1.64 32.90
N PHE A 588 -21.60 1.78 33.95
CA PHE A 588 -22.54 0.76 34.42
C PHE A 588 -23.98 1.20 34.20
N PHE A 589 -24.87 0.23 33.98
CA PHE A 589 -26.32 0.42 33.93
C PHE A 589 -27.04 -0.32 35.09
N ASN A 590 -26.35 -1.21 35.79
CA ASN A 590 -26.89 -1.97 36.90
C ASN A 590 -26.19 -1.63 38.23
N GLU A 591 -26.95 -1.04 39.15
CA GLU A 591 -26.47 -0.61 40.47
C GLU A 591 -25.84 -1.75 41.30
N LYS A 592 -26.41 -2.96 41.24
CA LYS A 592 -25.87 -4.12 41.99
C LYS A 592 -24.52 -4.55 41.45
N LEU A 593 -24.32 -4.50 40.12
CA LEU A 593 -23.04 -4.79 39.49
C LEU A 593 -22.03 -3.68 39.75
N TYR A 594 -22.45 -2.42 39.65
CA TYR A 594 -21.63 -1.25 39.98
C TYR A 594 -21.04 -1.38 41.39
N ASN A 595 -21.89 -1.59 42.41
CA ASN A 595 -21.44 -1.70 43.79
C ASN A 595 -20.52 -2.91 44.03
N LYS A 596 -20.72 -4.01 43.29
CA LYS A 596 -19.91 -5.23 43.39
C LYS A 596 -18.54 -5.09 42.72
N LEU A 597 -18.47 -4.39 41.59
CA LEU A 597 -17.30 -4.39 40.71
C LEU A 597 -16.44 -3.13 40.81
N ARG A 598 -17.01 -1.99 41.24
CA ARG A 598 -16.27 -0.75 41.49
C ARG A 598 -14.99 -0.92 42.32
N PRO A 599 -14.92 -1.78 43.36
CA PRO A 599 -13.69 -1.97 44.13
C PRO A 599 -12.51 -2.59 43.36
N PHE A 600 -12.75 -3.15 42.16
CA PHE A 600 -11.71 -3.73 41.31
C PHE A 600 -11.19 -2.76 40.25
N VAL A 601 -11.81 -1.59 40.09
CA VAL A 601 -11.41 -0.56 39.14
C VAL A 601 -10.25 0.24 39.74
N GLY A 602 -9.15 0.40 38.99
CA GLY A 602 -7.97 1.15 39.41
C GLY A 602 -8.26 2.63 39.75
N SER A 603 -7.39 3.26 40.55
CA SER A 603 -7.54 4.66 40.99
C SER A 603 -7.48 5.67 39.85
N ASP A 604 -6.81 5.30 38.75
CA ASP A 604 -6.56 6.18 37.59
C ASP A 604 -7.69 6.07 36.55
N SER A 605 -8.76 5.34 36.88
CA SER A 605 -9.92 5.10 36.02
C SER A 605 -11.13 5.93 36.48
N THR A 606 -11.97 6.32 35.52
CA THR A 606 -13.27 6.95 35.81
C THR A 606 -14.34 5.87 35.89
N VAL A 607 -15.28 5.99 36.82
CA VAL A 607 -16.38 5.01 36.96
C VAL A 607 -17.69 5.72 37.26
N GLY A 608 -18.76 5.34 36.56
CA GLY A 608 -20.10 5.91 36.78
C GLY A 608 -21.23 4.92 36.56
N LEU A 609 -22.42 5.36 36.97
CA LEU A 609 -23.66 4.60 36.92
C LEU A 609 -24.71 5.49 36.24
N TYR A 610 -25.20 5.07 35.08
CA TYR A 610 -26.27 5.77 34.37
C TYR A 610 -27.54 5.88 35.26
N PRO A 611 -28.24 7.03 35.32
CA PRO A 611 -28.12 8.18 34.41
C PRO A 611 -27.15 9.28 34.85
N ASP A 612 -26.37 9.12 35.93
CA ASP A 612 -25.41 10.15 36.35
C ASP A 612 -24.07 10.01 35.59
N LEU A 613 -23.89 10.89 34.61
CA LEU A 613 -22.69 10.96 33.75
C LEU A 613 -21.80 12.17 34.06
N SER A 614 -22.01 12.86 35.19
CA SER A 614 -21.32 14.11 35.52
C SER A 614 -19.79 13.99 35.65
N SER A 615 -19.27 12.78 35.89
CA SER A 615 -17.83 12.49 35.95
C SER A 615 -17.21 12.14 34.59
N PHE A 616 -18.01 12.07 33.53
CA PHE A 616 -17.56 11.74 32.19
C PHE A 616 -17.37 13.01 31.35
N ASP A 617 -16.20 13.16 30.74
CA ASP A 617 -15.87 14.25 29.81
C ASP A 617 -15.32 13.65 28.50
N LYS A 618 -14.03 13.85 28.21
CA LYS A 618 -13.36 13.27 27.04
C LYS A 618 -12.44 12.12 27.43
N PHE A 619 -12.61 10.98 26.75
CA PHE A 619 -11.78 9.79 26.98
C PHE A 619 -11.30 9.17 25.67
N ASP A 620 -10.13 8.53 25.67
CA ASP A 620 -9.71 7.76 24.50
C ASP A 620 -10.54 6.48 24.35
N ASN A 621 -10.90 5.82 25.46
CA ASN A 621 -11.73 4.62 25.47
C ASN A 621 -12.73 4.64 26.64
N ILE A 622 -13.97 4.28 26.34
CA ILE A 622 -15.00 4.00 27.36
C ILE A 622 -15.39 2.51 27.33
N ILE A 623 -15.68 1.94 28.49
CA ILE A 623 -16.02 0.53 28.65
C ILE A 623 -17.46 0.42 29.14
N ILE A 624 -18.32 -0.17 28.31
CA ILE A 624 -19.70 -0.49 28.66
C ILE A 624 -19.74 -1.85 29.35
N VAL A 625 -19.88 -1.83 30.67
CA VAL A 625 -19.62 -3.00 31.51
C VAL A 625 -20.76 -4.02 31.46
N ASP A 626 -22.01 -3.56 31.58
CA ASP A 626 -23.18 -4.44 31.66
C ASP A 626 -24.29 -4.04 30.66
N CYS A 627 -25.14 -5.01 30.31
CA CYS A 627 -26.21 -4.78 29.34
C CYS A 627 -27.30 -3.89 29.95
N PRO A 628 -27.64 -2.74 29.32
CA PRO A 628 -28.67 -1.85 29.80
C PRO A 628 -30.04 -2.53 29.80
N SER A 629 -30.95 -2.05 30.65
CA SER A 629 -32.33 -2.53 30.68
C SER A 629 -33.20 -2.00 29.53
N ASP A 630 -32.76 -0.94 28.89
CA ASP A 630 -33.39 -0.30 27.73
C ASP A 630 -32.28 0.19 26.81
N ILE A 631 -32.38 -0.07 25.51
CA ILE A 631 -31.36 0.34 24.55
C ILE A 631 -31.27 1.87 24.41
N SER A 632 -32.37 2.59 24.68
CA SER A 632 -32.36 4.06 24.68
C SER A 632 -31.40 4.64 25.71
N HIS A 633 -31.21 4.00 26.87
CA HIS A 633 -30.23 4.44 27.87
C HIS A 633 -28.79 4.36 27.35
N LEU A 634 -28.50 3.38 26.50
CA LEU A 634 -27.19 3.28 25.85
C LEU A 634 -27.01 4.38 24.82
N GLN A 635 -28.04 4.65 24.01
CA GLN A 635 -28.03 5.75 23.05
C GLN A 635 -27.81 7.10 23.74
N ASP A 636 -28.56 7.39 24.80
CA ASP A 636 -28.42 8.61 25.59
C ASP A 636 -26.98 8.74 26.12
N ALA A 637 -26.46 7.70 26.76
CA ALA A 637 -25.10 7.73 27.32
C ALA A 637 -24.00 7.92 26.28
N LEU A 638 -24.12 7.25 25.13
CA LEU A 638 -23.13 7.39 24.05
C LEU A 638 -23.20 8.76 23.36
N SER A 639 -24.34 9.47 23.45
CA SER A 639 -24.49 10.83 22.90
C SER A 639 -23.93 11.94 23.80
N GLU A 640 -23.80 11.69 25.11
CA GLU A 640 -23.32 12.70 26.08
C GLU A 640 -21.81 12.66 26.31
N ILE A 641 -21.15 11.52 26.05
CA ILE A 641 -19.72 11.33 26.34
C ILE A 641 -18.90 11.51 25.05
N SER A 642 -17.76 12.19 25.13
CA SER A 642 -16.84 12.31 23.98
C SER A 642 -15.75 11.24 24.05
N PHE A 643 -15.63 10.41 23.01
CA PHE A 643 -14.64 9.33 23.00
C PHE A 643 -14.14 8.93 21.62
N ASN A 644 -12.90 8.41 21.57
CA ASN A 644 -12.29 7.89 20.34
C ASN A 644 -12.63 6.40 20.11
N SER A 645 -12.85 5.64 21.19
CA SER A 645 -13.20 4.22 21.16
C SER A 645 -14.18 3.83 22.27
N VAL A 646 -14.95 2.76 22.03
CA VAL A 646 -15.86 2.15 22.99
C VAL A 646 -15.72 0.64 22.98
N THR A 647 -15.50 0.06 24.16
CA THR A 647 -15.41 -1.38 24.38
C THR A 647 -16.67 -1.89 25.07
N PHE A 648 -17.25 -2.96 24.53
CA PHE A 648 -18.46 -3.56 25.08
C PHE A 648 -18.18 -4.90 25.74
N TYR A 649 -18.31 -4.96 27.06
CA TYR A 649 -18.37 -6.23 27.81
C TYR A 649 -19.79 -6.75 27.94
N LEU A 650 -20.75 -5.83 28.12
CA LEU A 650 -22.19 -6.11 28.23
C LEU A 650 -22.51 -7.34 29.09
N PHE A 651 -21.82 -7.46 30.22
CA PHE A 651 -21.95 -8.59 31.10
C PHE A 651 -23.40 -8.78 31.56
N LYS A 652 -23.86 -10.02 31.51
CA LYS A 652 -25.16 -10.42 32.04
C LYS A 652 -25.09 -11.85 32.56
N ASN A 653 -25.41 -12.04 33.84
CA ASN A 653 -25.37 -13.35 34.50
C ASN A 653 -26.56 -14.25 34.07
N HIS A 654 -27.73 -13.66 33.85
CA HIS A 654 -28.94 -14.39 33.46
C HIS A 654 -29.66 -13.65 32.34
N TYR A 655 -29.88 -14.35 31.23
CA TYR A 655 -30.60 -13.81 30.07
C TYR A 655 -32.11 -13.88 30.28
N ILE A 656 -32.72 -12.71 30.39
CA ILE A 656 -34.17 -12.55 30.53
C ILE A 656 -34.87 -12.97 29.25
N PHE A 657 -34.28 -12.73 28.07
CA PHE A 657 -34.88 -13.13 26.78
C PHE A 657 -35.10 -14.64 26.67
N LYS A 658 -34.24 -15.47 27.29
CA LYS A 658 -34.39 -16.93 27.31
C LYS A 658 -35.60 -17.38 28.13
N LYS A 659 -35.92 -16.64 29.19
CA LYS A 659 -37.09 -16.90 30.04
C LYS A 659 -38.38 -16.36 29.43
N GLY A 660 -38.28 -15.29 28.64
CA GLY A 660 -39.40 -14.68 27.93
C GLY A 660 -40.43 -14.02 28.84
N MET A 661 -41.61 -13.77 28.26
CA MET A 661 -42.79 -13.24 28.95
C MET A 661 -43.66 -14.39 29.50
N PRO A 662 -44.30 -14.23 30.67
CA PRO A 662 -45.26 -15.20 31.14
C PRO A 662 -46.47 -15.27 30.21
N ASN A 663 -46.95 -16.47 29.93
CA ASN A 663 -48.10 -16.68 29.06
C ASN A 663 -49.44 -16.56 29.83
N ARG A 664 -50.54 -16.45 29.08
CA ARG A 664 -51.89 -16.33 29.63
C ARG A 664 -52.27 -17.46 30.59
N ALA A 665 -51.79 -18.68 30.35
CA ALA A 665 -52.08 -19.82 31.23
C ALA A 665 -51.35 -19.70 32.58
N GLN A 666 -50.12 -19.18 32.60
CA GLN A 666 -49.38 -18.91 33.84
C GLN A 666 -50.09 -17.83 34.66
N TYR A 667 -50.48 -16.71 34.04
CA TYR A 667 -51.26 -15.66 34.73
C TYR A 667 -52.60 -16.18 35.23
N ALA A 668 -53.31 -17.02 34.48
CA ALA A 668 -54.55 -17.65 34.93
C ALA A 668 -54.33 -18.57 36.16
N LYS A 669 -53.23 -19.33 36.19
CA LYS A 669 -52.86 -20.16 37.35
C LYS A 669 -52.59 -19.31 38.59
N LEU A 670 -51.78 -18.25 38.45
CA LEU A 670 -51.48 -17.34 39.55
C LEU A 670 -52.76 -16.64 40.05
N PHE A 671 -53.58 -16.13 39.12
CA PHE A 671 -54.85 -15.47 39.45
C PHE A 671 -55.81 -16.41 40.19
N LYS A 672 -55.93 -17.67 39.75
CA LYS A 672 -56.73 -18.67 40.46
C LYS A 672 -56.17 -18.95 41.85
N PHE A 673 -54.85 -19.07 41.98
CA PHE A 673 -54.18 -19.35 43.24
C PHE A 673 -54.41 -18.24 44.28
N ILE A 674 -54.24 -16.97 43.89
CA ILE A 674 -54.47 -15.83 44.80
C ILE A 674 -55.94 -15.69 45.21
N LYS A 675 -56.88 -16.10 44.36
CA LYS A 675 -58.31 -16.04 44.67
C LYS A 675 -58.76 -17.15 45.64
N THR A 676 -58.06 -18.28 45.67
CA THR A 676 -58.42 -19.43 46.51
C THR A 676 -57.61 -19.52 47.81
N HIS A 677 -56.57 -18.72 47.97
CA HIS A 677 -55.71 -18.70 49.16
C HIS A 677 -55.63 -17.30 49.73
N ASN A 678 -55.77 -17.17 51.05
CA ASN A 678 -55.62 -15.92 51.78
C ASN A 678 -54.33 -15.96 52.60
N ASN A 679 -53.80 -14.79 52.93
CA ASN A 679 -52.59 -14.59 53.71
C ASN A 679 -51.38 -15.37 53.15
N ILE A 680 -51.13 -15.22 51.85
CA ILE A 680 -50.07 -15.93 51.15
C ILE A 680 -48.73 -15.34 51.57
N GLN A 681 -47.96 -16.08 52.37
CA GLN A 681 -46.62 -15.68 52.80
C GLN A 681 -45.65 -15.77 51.63
N ILE A 682 -45.40 -14.65 50.95
CA ILE A 682 -44.51 -14.62 49.79
C ILE A 682 -43.05 -14.36 50.16
N HIS A 683 -42.74 -13.79 51.33
CA HIS A 683 -41.35 -13.55 51.73
C HIS A 683 -40.55 -14.87 51.88
N ASP A 684 -41.12 -15.88 52.53
CA ASP A 684 -40.41 -17.12 52.88
C ASP A 684 -40.78 -18.32 51.99
N LYS A 685 -41.86 -18.25 51.19
CA LYS A 685 -42.40 -19.40 50.44
C LYS A 685 -42.42 -19.24 48.92
N VAL A 686 -41.69 -18.28 48.37
CA VAL A 686 -41.60 -18.08 46.91
C VAL A 686 -41.32 -19.39 46.18
N ASP A 687 -40.32 -20.15 46.64
CA ASP A 687 -39.87 -21.37 45.96
C ASP A 687 -40.90 -22.50 46.04
N GLU A 688 -41.64 -22.59 47.14
CA GLU A 688 -42.71 -23.58 47.31
C GLU A 688 -43.90 -23.25 46.41
N ILE A 689 -44.29 -21.98 46.35
CA ILE A 689 -45.42 -21.51 45.54
C ILE A 689 -45.08 -21.62 44.04
N SER A 690 -43.88 -21.21 43.65
CA SER A 690 -43.36 -21.36 42.29
C SER A 690 -43.40 -22.83 41.83
N ARG A 691 -42.92 -23.76 42.67
CA ARG A 691 -43.00 -25.22 42.41
C ARG A 691 -44.44 -25.72 42.32
N TYR A 692 -45.31 -25.29 43.22
CA TYR A 692 -46.72 -25.68 43.22
C TYR A 692 -47.46 -25.25 41.95
N LEU A 693 -47.21 -24.04 41.45
CA LEU A 693 -47.85 -23.53 40.23
C LEU A 693 -47.20 -24.07 38.94
N GLY A 694 -46.02 -24.67 39.05
CA GLY A 694 -45.18 -25.05 37.93
C GLY A 694 -44.76 -23.83 37.11
N ILE A 695 -44.39 -22.74 37.79
CA ILE A 695 -43.91 -21.48 37.19
C ILE A 695 -42.49 -21.25 37.69
N ASP A 696 -41.55 -20.90 36.80
CA ASP A 696 -40.17 -20.55 37.18
C ASP A 696 -40.16 -19.46 38.25
N ARG A 697 -39.24 -19.55 39.20
CA ARG A 697 -39.17 -18.65 40.37
C ARG A 697 -39.15 -17.18 39.97
N ASP A 698 -38.31 -16.81 39.00
CA ASP A 698 -38.16 -15.40 38.60
C ASP A 698 -39.34 -14.92 37.76
N ILE A 699 -39.96 -15.83 36.98
CA ILE A 699 -41.22 -15.56 36.28
C ILE A 699 -42.34 -15.33 37.28
N PHE A 700 -42.43 -16.13 38.35
CA PHE A 700 -43.42 -15.96 39.40
C PHE A 700 -43.27 -14.62 40.12
N ILE A 701 -42.04 -14.26 40.54
CA ILE A 701 -41.76 -12.97 41.18
C ILE A 701 -42.19 -11.82 40.26
N PHE A 702 -41.77 -11.87 39.00
CA PHE A 702 -42.16 -10.87 38.01
C PHE A 702 -43.68 -10.75 37.84
N MET A 703 -44.41 -11.88 37.78
CA MET A 703 -45.86 -11.85 37.67
C MET A 703 -46.54 -11.27 38.91
N VAL A 704 -45.97 -11.50 40.10
CA VAL A 704 -46.45 -10.89 41.36
C VAL A 704 -46.25 -9.38 41.32
N ASP A 705 -45.11 -8.89 40.82
CA ASP A 705 -44.86 -7.46 40.66
C ASP A 705 -45.89 -6.80 39.73
N VAL A 706 -46.15 -7.41 38.57
CA VAL A 706 -47.19 -6.96 37.62
C VAL A 706 -48.57 -6.93 38.28
N PHE A 707 -48.92 -7.97 39.03
CA PHE A 707 -50.20 -8.06 39.74
C PHE A 707 -50.31 -7.02 40.87
N ASN A 708 -49.22 -6.72 41.56
CA ASN A 708 -49.20 -5.71 42.60
C ASN A 708 -49.36 -4.29 42.00
N GLU A 709 -48.65 -3.96 40.93
CA GLU A 709 -48.76 -2.66 40.24
C GLU A 709 -50.17 -2.41 39.68
N LEU A 710 -50.83 -3.45 39.18
CA LEU A 710 -52.17 -3.38 38.62
C LEU A 710 -53.28 -3.63 39.65
N ASN A 711 -52.94 -3.66 40.95
CA ASN A 711 -53.85 -3.85 42.07
C ASN A 711 -54.66 -5.16 42.03
N PHE A 712 -54.16 -6.22 41.38
CA PHE A 712 -54.71 -7.58 41.48
C PHE A 712 -54.46 -8.20 42.86
N VAL A 713 -53.38 -7.77 43.51
CA VAL A 713 -53.03 -8.15 44.89
C VAL A 713 -52.62 -6.92 45.68
N TYR A 714 -52.69 -7.00 47.00
CA TYR A 714 -51.98 -6.11 47.91
C TYR A 714 -50.98 -6.92 48.73
N ILE A 715 -49.80 -6.34 48.97
CA ILE A 715 -48.71 -6.97 49.70
C ILE A 715 -48.36 -6.11 50.90
N ASN A 716 -48.60 -6.63 52.11
CA ASN A 716 -48.24 -5.97 53.36
C ASN A 716 -47.38 -6.93 54.19
N ASP A 717 -46.23 -6.48 54.69
CA ASP A 717 -45.31 -7.26 55.52
C ASP A 717 -44.99 -8.67 54.98
N GLY A 718 -44.79 -8.77 53.66
CA GLY A 718 -44.47 -10.05 53.00
C GLY A 718 -45.66 -11.01 52.84
N ILE A 719 -46.88 -10.55 53.12
CA ILE A 719 -48.12 -11.30 52.96
C ILE A 719 -48.92 -10.72 51.77
N MET A 720 -49.15 -11.56 50.77
CA MET A 720 -49.91 -11.24 49.57
C MET A 720 -51.36 -11.71 49.71
N ASN A 721 -52.30 -10.85 49.33
CA ASN A 721 -53.72 -11.16 49.32
C ASN A 721 -54.38 -10.65 48.02
N TYR A 722 -55.40 -11.36 47.56
CA TYR A 722 -56.21 -10.92 46.43
C TYR A 722 -57.00 -9.65 46.76
N ASN A 723 -57.04 -8.71 45.81
CA ASN A 723 -57.86 -7.50 45.92
C ASN A 723 -59.30 -7.75 45.43
N PRO A 724 -60.32 -7.70 46.29
CA PRO A 724 -61.72 -7.93 45.90
C PRO A 724 -62.30 -6.83 45.01
N ASP A 725 -61.76 -5.61 45.06
CA ASP A 725 -62.24 -4.43 44.33
C ASP A 725 -61.54 -4.23 42.97
N LEU A 726 -61.05 -5.33 42.39
CA LEU A 726 -60.29 -5.33 41.13
C LEU A 726 -61.11 -4.74 39.97
N VAL A 727 -60.58 -3.70 39.35
CA VAL A 727 -61.06 -3.16 38.06
C VAL A 727 -60.31 -3.86 36.93
N ASN A 728 -61.03 -4.24 35.86
CA ASN A 728 -60.44 -4.89 34.70
C ASN A 728 -59.29 -4.04 34.12
N SER A 729 -58.08 -4.58 34.17
CA SER A 729 -56.84 -3.87 33.80
C SER A 729 -56.00 -4.75 32.88
N ASP A 730 -55.48 -4.16 31.79
CA ASP A 730 -54.57 -4.86 30.87
C ASP A 730 -53.20 -5.03 31.53
N LEU A 731 -52.61 -6.23 31.41
CA LEU A 731 -51.28 -6.53 31.96
C LEU A 731 -50.18 -5.67 31.34
N SER A 732 -50.36 -5.24 30.09
CA SER A 732 -49.42 -4.36 29.37
C SER A 732 -49.36 -2.92 29.93
N ASN A 733 -50.29 -2.54 30.80
CA ASN A 733 -50.26 -1.24 31.48
C ASN A 733 -49.32 -1.19 32.69
N SER A 734 -48.77 -2.33 33.12
CA SER A 734 -47.80 -2.39 34.22
C SER A 734 -46.43 -1.87 33.77
N HIS A 735 -45.78 -1.06 34.61
CA HIS A 735 -44.41 -0.63 34.40
C HIS A 735 -43.43 -1.81 34.43
N ALA A 736 -43.60 -2.75 35.36
CA ALA A 736 -42.83 -3.99 35.37
C ALA A 736 -42.95 -4.74 34.03
N TYR A 737 -44.17 -4.85 33.49
CA TYR A 737 -44.41 -5.51 32.19
C TYR A 737 -43.65 -4.84 31.04
N GLN A 738 -43.82 -3.52 30.88
CA GLN A 738 -43.16 -2.74 29.84
C GLN A 738 -41.63 -2.77 29.98
N ASN A 739 -41.11 -2.67 31.21
CA ASN A 739 -39.67 -2.75 31.48
C ASN A 739 -39.10 -4.11 31.11
N ARG A 740 -39.83 -5.21 31.35
CA ARG A 740 -39.39 -6.54 30.94
C ARG A 740 -39.36 -6.70 29.43
N GLU A 741 -40.34 -6.13 28.72
CA GLU A 741 -40.32 -6.12 27.25
C GLU A 741 -39.09 -5.38 26.70
N LYS A 742 -38.82 -4.19 27.23
CA LYS A 742 -37.61 -3.40 26.90
C LYS A 742 -36.32 -4.17 27.19
N GLN A 743 -36.23 -4.84 28.33
CA GLN A 743 -35.08 -5.67 28.68
C GLN A 743 -34.88 -6.85 27.73
N ILE A 744 -35.96 -7.55 27.36
CA ILE A 744 -35.91 -8.66 26.40
C ILE A 744 -35.42 -8.15 25.04
N GLU A 745 -35.89 -6.98 24.62
CA GLU A 745 -35.50 -6.40 23.34
C GLU A 745 -34.04 -5.92 23.34
N ALA A 746 -33.61 -5.20 24.39
CA ALA A 746 -32.22 -4.78 24.56
C ALA A 746 -31.26 -5.99 24.56
N GLU A 747 -31.59 -7.07 25.28
CA GLU A 747 -30.78 -8.29 25.26
C GLU A 747 -30.72 -8.94 23.87
N LYS A 748 -31.84 -8.99 23.13
CA LYS A 748 -31.84 -9.52 21.76
C LYS A 748 -30.94 -8.69 20.86
N GLN A 749 -31.09 -7.37 20.89
CA GLN A 749 -30.37 -6.44 20.03
C GLN A 749 -28.90 -6.29 20.40
N LEU A 750 -28.48 -6.55 21.64
CA LEU A 750 -27.09 -6.36 22.05
C LEU A 750 -26.32 -7.68 22.25
N LEU A 751 -26.98 -8.74 22.73
CA LEU A 751 -26.29 -9.96 23.19
C LEU A 751 -26.44 -11.17 22.25
N THR A 752 -27.47 -11.19 21.40
CA THR A 752 -27.78 -12.39 20.59
C THR A 752 -27.41 -12.30 19.12
N ILE A 753 -27.03 -11.11 18.66
CA ILE A 753 -26.68 -10.85 17.27
C ILE A 753 -25.19 -11.05 16.99
N SER A 754 -24.86 -11.31 15.72
CA SER A 754 -23.48 -11.45 15.25
C SER A 754 -22.67 -10.17 15.49
N LYS A 755 -21.33 -10.28 15.45
CA LYS A 755 -20.41 -9.16 15.71
C LYS A 755 -20.66 -7.99 14.75
N GLU A 756 -20.98 -8.27 13.50
CA GLU A 756 -21.23 -7.29 12.44
C GLU A 756 -22.53 -6.52 12.71
N LYS A 757 -23.61 -7.26 12.99
CA LYS A 757 -24.91 -6.65 13.35
C LYS A 757 -24.81 -5.86 14.65
N PHE A 758 -24.00 -6.33 15.59
CA PHE A 758 -23.74 -5.62 16.85
C PHE A 758 -23.10 -4.26 16.60
N LYS A 759 -22.00 -4.23 15.84
CA LYS A 759 -21.35 -2.97 15.47
C LYS A 759 -22.31 -2.02 14.76
N GLN A 760 -23.13 -2.50 13.83
CA GLN A 760 -24.17 -1.70 13.18
C GLN A 760 -25.20 -1.13 14.18
N ALA A 761 -25.69 -1.94 15.12
CA ALA A 761 -26.64 -1.48 16.14
C ALA A 761 -26.02 -0.40 17.05
N ILE A 762 -24.75 -0.53 17.40
CA ILE A 762 -24.03 0.49 18.17
C ILE A 762 -23.80 1.77 17.36
N ARG A 763 -23.49 1.68 16.06
CA ARG A 763 -23.39 2.85 15.18
C ARG A 763 -24.69 3.65 15.18
N ILE A 764 -25.85 2.99 15.07
CA ILE A 764 -27.16 3.65 15.17
C ILE A 764 -27.33 4.39 16.52
N CYS A 765 -26.75 3.86 17.60
CA CYS A 765 -26.78 4.52 18.91
C CYS A 765 -25.84 5.72 19.00
N LEU A 766 -24.78 5.78 18.19
CA LEU A 766 -23.81 6.88 18.17
C LEU A 766 -24.32 8.11 17.38
N GLY A 767 -25.40 7.96 16.61
CA GLY A 767 -25.91 9.00 15.70
C GLY A 767 -25.28 8.88 14.33
#